data_AF-A0A9X3ZK10-F1
#
_entry.id   AF-A0A9X3ZK10-F1
#
_cell.length_a   1.000
_cell.length_b   1.000
_cell.length_c   1.000
_cell.angle_alpha   90.00
_cell.angle_beta   90.00
_cell.angle_gamma   90.00
#
_symmetry.space_group_name_H-M   'P 1'
#
loop_
_entity.id
_entity.type
_entity.pdbx_description
1 polymer ?
#
loop_
_entity_poly.entity_id
_entity_poly.type
_entity_poly.pdbx_seq_one_letter_code
_entity_poly.pdbx_strand_id
1 'polypeptide(L)'
;MKKPVFLLSLLALSTSMAVHGNSFWKADLHENLTNVTKRAGVDGFTVNKEGQPWPGIGPNGEAGGTVTLPYSRIPAMTITDDNKMVVMFDLRWKTASDQNRIDPGAAISEDGGHSWKRITAWNFNDSKISLRRAMDPTLLYNSIDGSLYVMHGTWAAGTQNWYRDRLSYFNQNIWAATIYKSTDGGLSWQKNTEFSNTVNRDVFMKVQKGVGNPTIGFLGGVGTGIVMKDGTLVFPIQTAHREGIATTIMYSKDNGKTWDMPAINNALAPNQSSLENMVFEIDNKLVMTGREDNRQKTRWAYYTEDLGKTWHVYEPVNGFSATTAAPSQGSSIYVTLPSGKRVLLVSKPNGNGNDGYARGNLALWMLDAKDPSHKHQVAIIRPDSGNRAGAGYSSLAYKEGNLFIAFEDDGDITVKNLSEHMQAIEEKATEWGLTDEIATEVEKINSLEHLNKGQKETLSAKMRRANDNAVAESNVLNREMHELKDEATSLEQKSVAMRKALPSKMKQFKRDLGEVRDLTQLTNETYLNYLGIQGLMAMLNGSFLALNTPLDFSKYIKQGEKLNSYDTDILYSTYNKVFVEYDSVIKNSQHRPTIALGLNTRLTDQTQAGVFYEHENKKQKVDAFGVRAQYTKEDNVLAAFLRYRTVKHDDVIDRNHNVDLYINYAKNVNIDSHLTLSPFVGAYTSLSSRTLLDEDVAVNKRLVMAGDVGLDIRYRLADISVSIRPNIAFIKDGFTLSQANYQDNQYKIKSTNMVYALNVGVEKQFTPHLALGSKMKLQKYGSQASEVSLGVNLSYHW
;
A
#
# COMPACT_ATOMS: atom_id res chain seq x y z
N MET A 1 -8.53 13.02 14.81
CA MET A 1 -8.75 11.60 14.44
C MET A 1 -7.40 10.98 14.11
N LYS A 2 -7.21 9.74 14.56
CA LYS A 2 -5.91 9.05 14.74
C LYS A 2 -5.01 9.10 13.51
N LYS A 3 -3.71 9.42 13.72
CA LYS A 3 -2.63 9.22 12.75
C LYS A 3 -2.67 7.75 12.28
N PRO A 4 -2.59 7.43 10.98
CA PRO A 4 -2.27 6.09 10.58
C PRO A 4 -0.80 5.88 10.96
N VAL A 5 -0.60 4.95 11.88
CA VAL A 5 0.70 4.42 12.26
C VAL A 5 1.16 3.58 11.08
N PHE A 6 2.04 4.13 10.24
CA PHE A 6 2.90 3.35 9.35
C PHE A 6 4.02 2.77 10.23
N LEU A 7 3.68 1.71 10.98
CA LEU A 7 4.67 0.79 11.54
C LEU A 7 4.35 -0.59 10.98
N LEU A 8 5.10 -0.98 9.95
CA LEU A 8 5.45 -2.38 9.72
C LEU A 8 6.75 -2.40 8.94
N SER A 9 7.70 -3.18 9.47
CA SER A 9 9.04 -3.54 8.98
C SER A 9 10.21 -2.54 9.13
N LEU A 10 10.34 -1.91 10.30
CA LEU A 10 11.64 -1.37 10.78
C LEU A 10 12.10 -2.16 12.01
N LEU A 11 12.58 -3.38 11.79
CA LEU A 11 13.41 -4.12 12.74
C LEU A 11 14.21 -5.21 12.02
N ALA A 12 15.24 -4.77 11.31
CA ALA A 12 16.44 -5.55 11.02
C ALA A 12 17.64 -4.59 11.00
N LEU A 13 17.81 -3.84 12.10
CA LEU A 13 19.01 -3.07 12.34
C LEU A 13 20.13 -4.05 12.73
N SER A 14 21.04 -4.25 11.79
CA SER A 14 22.48 -4.35 11.96
C SER A 14 22.96 -4.76 13.36
N THR A 15 23.21 -6.04 13.54
CA THR A 15 24.33 -6.47 14.40
C THR A 15 25.40 -7.05 13.49
N SER A 16 26.47 -6.28 13.30
CA SER A 16 27.75 -6.81 12.84
C SER A 16 28.32 -7.66 13.97
N MET A 17 27.90 -8.93 14.04
CA MET A 17 28.65 -9.93 14.81
C MET A 17 29.66 -10.58 13.89
N ALA A 18 30.91 -10.50 14.34
CA ALA A 18 32.06 -11.11 13.75
C ALA A 18 31.83 -12.59 13.44
N VAL A 19 32.39 -13.02 12.31
CA VAL A 19 32.64 -14.39 11.86
C VAL A 19 32.96 -15.30 13.05
N HIS A 20 31.99 -16.04 13.59
CA HIS A 20 32.13 -17.27 14.39
C HIS A 20 30.76 -17.97 14.40
N GLY A 21 30.58 -19.00 13.55
CA GLY A 21 29.45 -19.96 13.56
C GLY A 21 28.06 -19.38 13.31
N ASN A 22 27.65 -19.21 12.06
CA ASN A 22 26.30 -18.76 11.72
C ASN A 22 25.27 -19.85 12.06
N SER A 23 24.67 -19.78 13.26
CA SER A 23 23.70 -20.77 13.77
C SER A 23 22.36 -20.78 13.01
N PHE A 24 22.14 -19.82 12.10
CA PHE A 24 20.92 -19.75 11.30
C PHE A 24 20.93 -20.78 10.16
N TRP A 25 22.02 -20.86 9.39
CA TRP A 25 22.12 -21.83 8.30
C TRP A 25 22.47 -23.20 8.87
N LYS A 26 21.70 -24.23 8.49
CA LYS A 26 21.99 -25.60 8.88
C LYS A 26 23.30 -26.04 8.22
N ALA A 27 24.35 -26.20 9.03
CA ALA A 27 25.70 -26.50 8.55
C ALA A 27 25.79 -27.88 7.89
N ASP A 28 25.09 -28.87 8.43
CA ASP A 28 25.03 -30.25 7.95
C ASP A 28 23.85 -30.51 6.99
N LEU A 29 23.27 -29.46 6.40
CA LEU A 29 22.14 -29.59 5.48
C LEU A 29 22.52 -30.51 4.31
N HIS A 30 21.89 -31.67 4.30
CA HIS A 30 21.93 -32.66 3.23
C HIS A 30 20.63 -33.47 3.31
N GLU A 31 19.56 -32.97 2.68
CA GLU A 31 18.21 -33.54 2.81
C GLU A 31 17.54 -33.71 1.44
N ASN A 32 16.83 -34.84 1.28
CA ASN A 32 15.91 -35.04 0.16
C ASN A 32 14.60 -34.29 0.43
N LEU A 33 14.31 -33.29 -0.40
CA LEU A 33 13.11 -32.48 -0.28
C LEU A 33 11.85 -33.26 -0.70
N THR A 34 11.95 -34.13 -1.70
CA THR A 34 10.75 -34.76 -2.28
C THR A 34 10.46 -36.16 -1.77
N ASN A 35 11.48 -36.87 -1.30
CA ASN A 35 11.36 -38.21 -0.72
C ASN A 35 10.55 -39.15 -1.62
N VAL A 36 11.04 -39.35 -2.84
CA VAL A 36 10.32 -40.15 -3.84
C VAL A 36 10.36 -41.65 -3.54
N THR A 37 9.35 -42.36 -4.02
CA THR A 37 9.30 -43.83 -3.92
C THR A 37 10.29 -44.47 -4.90
N LYS A 38 11.28 -45.20 -4.40
CA LYS A 38 12.24 -45.98 -5.20
C LYS A 38 11.88 -47.48 -5.11
N ARG A 39 11.83 -48.17 -6.25
CA ARG A 39 11.51 -49.60 -6.33
C ARG A 39 12.63 -50.36 -7.01
N ALA A 40 13.28 -51.27 -6.28
CA ALA A 40 14.38 -52.07 -6.79
C ALA A 40 13.95 -52.84 -8.05
N GLY A 41 14.77 -52.77 -9.10
CA GLY A 41 14.49 -53.38 -10.40
C GLY A 41 13.60 -52.54 -11.34
N VAL A 42 13.06 -51.41 -10.89
CA VAL A 42 12.31 -50.45 -11.73
C VAL A 42 13.21 -49.25 -12.04
N ASP A 43 13.27 -48.82 -13.30
CA ASP A 43 14.05 -47.66 -13.76
C ASP A 43 15.50 -47.61 -13.25
N GLY A 44 16.14 -48.76 -13.08
CA GLY A 44 17.53 -48.85 -12.63
C GLY A 44 17.76 -48.58 -11.13
N PHE A 45 16.71 -48.46 -10.32
CA PHE A 45 16.87 -48.40 -8.87
C PHE A 45 17.37 -49.75 -8.34
N THR A 46 18.34 -49.69 -7.44
CA THR A 46 18.96 -50.87 -6.81
C THR A 46 18.39 -51.18 -5.43
N VAL A 47 17.68 -50.23 -4.82
CA VAL A 47 17.13 -50.34 -3.47
C VAL A 47 15.65 -49.92 -3.44
N ASN A 48 14.88 -50.55 -2.56
CA ASN A 48 13.53 -50.11 -2.23
C ASN A 48 13.61 -48.97 -1.21
N LYS A 49 12.97 -47.84 -1.49
CA LYS A 49 12.77 -46.72 -0.56
C LYS A 49 11.31 -46.32 -0.60
N GLU A 50 10.64 -46.37 0.54
CA GLU A 50 9.28 -45.88 0.66
C GLU A 50 9.28 -44.35 0.53
N GLY A 51 8.44 -43.83 -0.36
CA GLY A 51 8.29 -42.40 -0.55
C GLY A 51 7.29 -41.78 0.41
N GLN A 52 7.28 -40.45 0.50
CA GLN A 52 6.31 -39.71 1.31
C GLN A 52 5.16 -39.19 0.44
N PRO A 53 3.92 -39.15 0.96
CA PRO A 53 2.81 -38.49 0.28
C PRO A 53 3.10 -37.01 0.03
N TRP A 54 2.80 -36.52 -1.19
CA TRP A 54 3.05 -35.12 -1.54
C TRP A 54 1.79 -34.26 -1.33
N PRO A 55 1.91 -33.03 -0.77
CA PRO A 55 0.80 -32.09 -0.61
C PRO A 55 0.37 -31.44 -1.94
N GLY A 56 -0.19 -32.26 -2.83
CA GLY A 56 -0.73 -31.89 -4.14
C GLY A 56 -1.75 -32.92 -4.64
N ILE A 57 -2.64 -32.51 -5.55
CA ILE A 57 -3.68 -33.40 -6.09
C ILE A 57 -3.00 -34.57 -6.82
N GLY A 58 -3.34 -35.81 -6.46
CA GLY A 58 -2.75 -37.00 -7.07
C GLY A 58 -3.10 -37.17 -8.56
N PRO A 59 -2.43 -38.08 -9.30
CA PRO A 59 -2.57 -38.28 -10.74
C PRO A 59 -3.99 -38.50 -11.23
N ASN A 60 -4.88 -39.06 -10.39
CA ASN A 60 -6.26 -39.38 -10.70
C ASN A 60 -7.29 -38.51 -9.94
N GLY A 61 -6.84 -37.41 -9.33
CA GLY A 61 -7.71 -36.50 -8.57
C GLY A 61 -7.75 -36.77 -7.07
N GLU A 62 -6.86 -37.61 -6.56
CA GLU A 62 -6.74 -37.92 -5.14
C GLU A 62 -6.41 -36.65 -4.33
N ALA A 63 -6.89 -36.58 -3.08
CA ALA A 63 -6.67 -35.42 -2.22
C ALA A 63 -5.17 -35.22 -1.93
N GLY A 64 -4.77 -33.97 -1.72
CA GLY A 64 -3.39 -33.62 -1.36
C GLY A 64 -2.91 -34.39 -0.13
N GLY A 65 -1.68 -34.92 -0.17
CA GLY A 65 -1.08 -35.67 0.93
C GLY A 65 -1.51 -37.13 1.02
N THR A 66 -2.14 -37.69 -0.02
CA THR A 66 -2.59 -39.10 -0.03
C THR A 66 -1.78 -40.01 -0.94
N VAL A 67 -1.08 -39.47 -1.94
CA VAL A 67 -0.32 -40.23 -2.94
C VAL A 67 1.17 -39.91 -2.83
N THR A 68 1.99 -40.95 -2.79
CA THR A 68 3.46 -40.82 -2.81
C THR A 68 3.95 -40.34 -4.17
N LEU A 69 4.90 -39.41 -4.17
CA LEU A 69 5.52 -38.92 -5.40
C LEU A 69 6.52 -39.97 -5.95
N PRO A 70 6.42 -40.38 -7.23
CA PRO A 70 7.34 -41.38 -7.76
C PRO A 70 8.64 -40.79 -8.32
N TYR A 71 8.61 -39.57 -8.89
CA TYR A 71 9.81 -38.88 -9.35
C TYR A 71 9.66 -37.36 -9.21
N SER A 72 10.78 -36.69 -8.98
CA SER A 72 10.94 -35.26 -9.07
C SER A 72 12.24 -34.92 -9.80
N ARG A 73 12.23 -33.81 -10.55
CA ARG A 73 13.32 -33.42 -11.45
C ARG A 73 13.41 -31.91 -11.56
N ILE A 74 14.47 -31.43 -12.20
CA ILE A 74 14.61 -30.03 -12.64
C ILE A 74 14.61 -29.01 -11.49
N PRO A 75 15.60 -29.04 -10.58
CA PRO A 75 15.68 -28.08 -9.48
C PRO A 75 16.02 -26.67 -9.99
N ALA A 76 15.33 -25.67 -9.43
CA ALA A 76 15.64 -24.25 -9.54
C ALA A 76 15.63 -23.64 -8.13
N MET A 77 16.76 -23.08 -7.68
CA MET A 77 16.95 -22.64 -6.29
C MET A 77 17.38 -21.18 -6.22
N THR A 78 16.85 -20.45 -5.24
CA THR A 78 17.31 -19.10 -4.89
C THR A 78 17.23 -18.87 -3.38
N ILE A 79 17.88 -17.80 -2.91
CA ILE A 79 17.82 -17.33 -1.52
C ILE A 79 17.41 -15.85 -1.54
N THR A 80 16.33 -15.53 -0.83
CA THR A 80 15.81 -14.16 -0.74
C THR A 80 16.62 -13.32 0.25
N ASP A 81 16.49 -11.98 0.19
CA ASP A 81 17.17 -11.08 1.13
C ASP A 81 16.75 -11.24 2.59
N ASP A 82 15.54 -11.76 2.84
CA ASP A 82 15.06 -12.15 4.17
C ASP A 82 15.37 -13.62 4.54
N ASN A 83 16.37 -14.21 3.89
CA ASN A 83 16.97 -15.53 4.19
C ASN A 83 16.08 -16.75 3.94
N LYS A 84 15.04 -16.64 3.11
CA LYS A 84 14.26 -17.81 2.70
C LYS A 84 14.97 -18.57 1.60
N MET A 85 15.10 -19.88 1.76
CA MET A 85 15.55 -20.79 0.71
C MET A 85 14.32 -21.27 -0.06
N VAL A 86 14.28 -21.03 -1.36
CA VAL A 86 13.17 -21.46 -2.23
C VAL A 86 13.70 -22.36 -3.30
N VAL A 87 13.18 -23.59 -3.37
CA VAL A 87 13.52 -24.58 -4.39
C VAL A 87 12.25 -24.98 -5.13
N MET A 88 12.24 -24.80 -6.45
CA MET A 88 11.20 -25.29 -7.35
C MET A 88 11.68 -26.50 -8.14
N PHE A 89 10.76 -27.37 -8.51
CA PHE A 89 11.04 -28.62 -9.23
C PHE A 89 9.77 -29.19 -9.88
N ASP A 90 9.97 -30.10 -10.82
CA ASP A 90 8.92 -30.90 -11.44
C ASP A 90 8.42 -31.99 -10.47
N LEU A 91 7.10 -32.13 -10.31
CA LEU A 91 6.46 -33.28 -9.67
C LEU A 91 5.96 -34.23 -10.77
N ARG A 92 6.65 -35.34 -11.00
CA ARG A 92 6.33 -36.26 -12.11
C ARG A 92 5.57 -37.49 -11.60
N TRP A 93 4.27 -37.54 -11.85
CA TRP A 93 3.34 -38.43 -11.14
C TRP A 93 3.23 -39.89 -11.64
N LYS A 94 3.93 -40.26 -12.72
CA LYS A 94 3.77 -41.60 -13.33
C LYS A 94 5.10 -42.20 -13.74
N THR A 95 5.88 -41.47 -14.52
CA THR A 95 7.21 -41.86 -14.98
C THR A 95 8.15 -40.67 -14.89
N ALA A 96 9.46 -40.94 -14.93
CA ALA A 96 10.49 -39.92 -15.05
C ALA A 96 10.50 -39.19 -16.41
N SER A 97 9.66 -39.58 -17.37
CA SER A 97 9.61 -38.99 -18.72
C SER A 97 9.13 -37.54 -18.70
N ASP A 98 9.64 -36.75 -19.65
CA ASP A 98 9.20 -35.36 -19.87
C ASP A 98 7.75 -35.28 -20.40
N GLN A 99 7.27 -36.32 -21.10
CA GLN A 99 5.92 -36.36 -21.68
C GLN A 99 4.95 -37.14 -20.78
N ASN A 100 4.66 -36.56 -19.62
CA ASN A 100 3.80 -37.14 -18.60
C ASN A 100 3.00 -36.04 -17.87
N ARG A 101 2.16 -36.41 -16.89
CA ARG A 101 1.62 -35.48 -15.91
C ARG A 101 2.74 -34.90 -15.04
N ILE A 102 2.98 -33.60 -15.16
CA ILE A 102 3.97 -32.86 -14.36
C ILE A 102 3.31 -31.66 -13.71
N ASP A 103 3.34 -31.60 -12.39
CA ASP A 103 2.82 -30.46 -11.63
C ASP A 103 4.01 -29.67 -11.01
N PRO A 104 3.87 -28.35 -10.78
CA PRO A 104 4.95 -27.51 -10.25
C PRO A 104 5.07 -27.69 -8.74
N GLY A 105 6.20 -28.22 -8.28
CA GLY A 105 6.53 -28.36 -6.86
C GLY A 105 7.36 -27.19 -6.34
N ALA A 106 7.18 -26.85 -5.07
CA ALA A 106 8.07 -25.95 -4.35
C ALA A 106 8.32 -26.44 -2.91
N ALA A 107 9.53 -26.18 -2.43
CA ALA A 107 9.92 -26.32 -1.04
C ALA A 107 10.53 -25.00 -0.55
N ILE A 108 10.09 -24.54 0.61
CA ILE A 108 10.48 -23.25 1.21
C ILE A 108 10.98 -23.50 2.62
N SER A 109 12.18 -23.02 2.93
CA SER A 109 12.70 -22.97 4.29
C SER A 109 12.88 -21.51 4.72
N GLU A 110 12.33 -21.15 5.88
CA GLU A 110 12.46 -19.82 6.48
C GLU A 110 13.48 -19.79 7.64
N ASP A 111 14.07 -20.95 7.95
CA ASP A 111 14.94 -21.17 9.11
C ASP A 111 16.33 -21.72 8.70
N GLY A 112 16.78 -21.39 7.49
CA GLY A 112 18.12 -21.73 7.02
C GLY A 112 18.34 -23.21 6.71
N GLY A 113 17.27 -23.94 6.39
CA GLY A 113 17.29 -25.35 5.99
C GLY A 113 17.02 -26.34 7.12
N HIS A 114 16.57 -25.89 8.30
CA HIS A 114 16.21 -26.77 9.42
C HIS A 114 14.86 -27.45 9.21
N SER A 115 13.91 -26.74 8.60
CA SER A 115 12.60 -27.26 8.22
C SER A 115 12.14 -26.74 6.86
N TRP A 116 11.23 -27.47 6.22
CA TRP A 116 10.77 -27.20 4.86
C TRP A 116 9.25 -27.31 4.74
N LYS A 117 8.61 -26.23 4.28
CA LYS A 117 7.23 -26.23 3.82
C LYS A 117 7.18 -26.64 2.36
N ARG A 118 6.48 -27.74 2.08
CA ARG A 118 6.34 -28.35 0.75
C ARG A 118 4.95 -28.05 0.19
N ILE A 119 4.87 -27.60 -1.05
CA ILE A 119 3.60 -27.27 -1.72
C ILE A 119 3.62 -27.69 -3.18
N THR A 120 2.45 -27.97 -3.74
CA THR A 120 2.23 -27.82 -5.19
C THR A 120 1.87 -26.36 -5.46
N ALA A 121 2.72 -25.65 -6.22
CA ALA A 121 2.69 -24.19 -6.33
C ALA A 121 1.40 -23.65 -6.95
N TRP A 122 0.87 -24.33 -7.96
CA TRP A 122 -0.46 -24.11 -8.51
C TRP A 122 -1.00 -25.39 -9.15
N ASN A 123 -2.31 -25.46 -9.33
CA ASN A 123 -2.99 -26.58 -9.98
C ASN A 123 -3.50 -26.19 -11.37
N PHE A 124 -3.66 -27.18 -12.24
CA PHE A 124 -4.39 -27.03 -13.50
C PHE A 124 -5.90 -27.06 -13.24
N ASN A 125 -6.66 -26.13 -13.85
CA ASN A 125 -8.13 -26.05 -13.69
C ASN A 125 -8.87 -27.31 -14.17
N ASP A 126 -8.31 -28.08 -15.13
CA ASP A 126 -8.85 -29.38 -15.57
C ASP A 126 -7.83 -30.50 -15.27
N SER A 127 -7.96 -31.10 -14.08
CA SER A 127 -7.02 -32.08 -13.56
C SER A 127 -7.08 -33.46 -14.22
N LYS A 128 -8.02 -33.69 -15.16
CA LYS A 128 -8.31 -35.01 -15.74
C LYS A 128 -7.40 -35.42 -16.90
N ILE A 129 -6.71 -34.47 -17.55
CA ILE A 129 -5.83 -34.79 -18.67
C ILE A 129 -4.49 -35.32 -18.15
N SER A 130 -4.17 -36.58 -18.47
CA SER A 130 -3.01 -37.32 -17.94
C SER A 130 -1.64 -36.92 -18.50
N LEU A 131 -1.62 -36.07 -19.54
CA LEU A 131 -0.39 -35.60 -20.20
C LEU A 131 -0.16 -34.09 -20.06
N ARG A 132 -1.00 -33.39 -19.31
CA ARG A 132 -0.79 -31.97 -19.02
C ARG A 132 0.45 -31.80 -18.15
N ARG A 133 1.20 -30.73 -18.34
CA ARG A 133 2.45 -30.53 -17.63
C ARG A 133 2.83 -29.07 -17.53
N ALA A 134 3.26 -28.64 -16.36
CA ALA A 134 4.04 -27.43 -16.14
C ALA A 134 5.42 -27.91 -15.70
N MET A 135 6.42 -27.71 -16.54
CA MET A 135 7.76 -28.25 -16.30
C MET A 135 8.84 -27.22 -16.65
N ASP A 136 10.08 -27.59 -16.32
CA ASP A 136 11.28 -26.82 -16.62
C ASP A 136 11.29 -25.44 -15.93
N PRO A 137 11.18 -25.39 -14.58
CA PRO A 137 11.21 -24.13 -13.84
C PRO A 137 12.49 -23.35 -14.11
N THR A 138 12.33 -22.07 -14.39
CA THR A 138 13.40 -21.06 -14.33
C THR A 138 12.99 -20.00 -13.32
N LEU A 139 13.68 -19.93 -12.18
CA LEU A 139 13.33 -19.11 -11.03
C LEU A 139 14.11 -17.79 -11.03
N LEU A 140 13.46 -16.67 -10.71
CA LEU A 140 14.08 -15.36 -10.62
C LEU A 140 13.63 -14.71 -9.32
N TYR A 141 14.59 -14.34 -8.48
CA TYR A 141 14.34 -13.51 -7.30
C TYR A 141 14.51 -12.04 -7.68
N ASN A 142 13.43 -11.26 -7.54
CA ASN A 142 13.45 -9.83 -7.75
C ASN A 142 13.80 -9.12 -6.44
N SER A 143 15.09 -8.79 -6.27
CA SER A 143 15.58 -8.10 -5.07
C SER A 143 15.02 -6.68 -4.89
N ILE A 144 14.47 -6.07 -5.94
CA ILE A 144 13.92 -4.71 -5.90
C ILE A 144 12.66 -4.64 -5.01
N ASP A 145 11.73 -5.58 -5.18
CA ASP A 145 10.46 -5.60 -4.44
C ASP A 145 10.27 -6.86 -3.57
N GLY A 146 11.25 -7.77 -3.57
CA GLY A 146 11.25 -9.02 -2.82
C GLY A 146 10.39 -10.13 -3.43
N SER A 147 9.81 -9.94 -4.61
CA SER A 147 8.98 -10.96 -5.25
C SER A 147 9.80 -12.04 -5.95
N LEU A 148 9.18 -13.21 -6.14
CA LEU A 148 9.74 -14.31 -6.92
C LEU A 148 8.93 -14.46 -8.20
N TYR A 149 9.62 -14.68 -9.32
CA TYR A 149 9.03 -15.03 -10.60
C TYR A 149 9.53 -16.40 -11.02
N VAL A 150 8.67 -17.22 -11.60
CA VAL A 150 9.08 -18.49 -12.19
C VAL A 150 8.47 -18.70 -13.55
N MET A 151 9.31 -18.99 -14.54
CA MET A 151 8.89 -19.37 -15.88
C MET A 151 8.79 -20.89 -16.00
N HIS A 152 7.73 -21.38 -16.63
CA HIS A 152 7.55 -22.79 -16.98
C HIS A 152 7.07 -22.95 -18.42
N GLY A 153 7.46 -24.07 -19.04
CA GLY A 153 6.73 -24.59 -20.18
C GLY A 153 5.45 -25.29 -19.72
N THR A 154 4.33 -24.92 -20.31
CA THR A 154 3.02 -25.47 -19.98
C THR A 154 2.38 -26.13 -21.19
N TRP A 155 1.97 -27.39 -21.05
CA TRP A 155 1.22 -28.13 -22.06
C TRP A 155 -0.11 -28.62 -21.52
N ALA A 156 -1.18 -28.45 -22.30
CA ALA A 156 -2.48 -29.05 -22.01
C ALA A 156 -2.52 -30.55 -22.35
N ALA A 157 -1.75 -30.99 -23.35
CA ALA A 157 -1.66 -32.38 -23.81
C ALA A 157 -0.37 -32.62 -24.63
N GLY A 158 -0.25 -33.78 -25.27
CA GLY A 158 0.82 -34.10 -26.23
C GLY A 158 1.83 -35.13 -25.71
N THR A 159 2.28 -36.02 -26.59
CA THR A 159 3.07 -37.22 -26.27
C THR A 159 4.51 -37.17 -26.77
N GLN A 160 4.93 -36.07 -27.41
CA GLN A 160 6.23 -35.95 -28.06
C GLN A 160 7.08 -34.85 -27.42
N ASN A 161 8.38 -34.89 -27.71
CA ASN A 161 9.32 -33.85 -27.32
C ASN A 161 8.87 -32.47 -27.84
N TRP A 162 9.03 -31.44 -27.01
CA TRP A 162 8.56 -30.07 -27.28
C TRP A 162 8.99 -29.52 -28.64
N TYR A 163 10.23 -29.79 -29.07
CA TYR A 163 10.74 -29.34 -30.35
C TYR A 163 10.21 -30.21 -31.50
N ARG A 164 10.15 -31.54 -31.34
CA ARG A 164 9.74 -32.47 -32.42
C ARG A 164 8.35 -32.15 -32.96
N ASP A 165 7.39 -31.90 -32.07
CA ASP A 165 5.98 -31.64 -32.41
C ASP A 165 5.57 -30.16 -32.29
N ARG A 166 6.55 -29.25 -32.17
CA ARG A 166 6.34 -27.81 -31.99
C ARG A 166 5.26 -27.19 -32.87
N LEU A 167 5.20 -27.57 -34.16
CA LEU A 167 4.21 -27.04 -35.11
C LEU A 167 2.80 -27.50 -34.75
N SER A 168 2.65 -28.77 -34.38
CA SER A 168 1.38 -29.34 -33.94
C SER A 168 0.92 -28.66 -32.64
N TYR A 169 1.84 -28.51 -31.68
CA TYR A 169 1.55 -27.90 -30.38
C TYR A 169 1.15 -26.42 -30.50
N PHE A 170 1.84 -25.69 -31.36
CA PHE A 170 1.54 -24.30 -31.68
C PHE A 170 0.17 -24.19 -32.38
N ASN A 171 -0.06 -24.96 -33.45
CA ASN A 171 -1.30 -24.87 -34.24
C ASN A 171 -2.55 -25.29 -33.44
N GLN A 172 -2.43 -26.27 -32.55
CA GLN A 172 -3.52 -26.71 -31.67
C GLN A 172 -3.67 -25.84 -30.41
N ASN A 173 -2.78 -24.87 -30.21
CA ASN A 173 -2.73 -24.01 -29.02
C ASN A 173 -2.69 -24.79 -27.69
N ILE A 174 -1.93 -25.89 -27.66
CA ILE A 174 -1.79 -26.74 -26.46
C ILE A 174 -0.47 -26.51 -25.72
N TRP A 175 0.37 -25.58 -26.18
CA TRP A 175 1.63 -25.20 -25.54
C TRP A 175 1.63 -23.69 -25.25
N ALA A 176 2.06 -23.35 -24.04
CA ALA A 176 2.34 -21.98 -23.62
C ALA A 176 3.65 -21.93 -22.81
N ALA A 177 4.30 -20.78 -22.78
CA ALA A 177 5.22 -20.42 -21.71
C ALA A 177 4.48 -19.52 -20.72
N THR A 178 4.60 -19.79 -19.42
CA THR A 178 3.89 -19.05 -18.38
C THR A 178 4.84 -18.55 -17.32
N ILE A 179 4.62 -17.33 -16.85
CA ILE A 179 5.32 -16.77 -15.68
C ILE A 179 4.33 -16.67 -14.52
N TYR A 180 4.72 -17.18 -13.36
CA TYR A 180 3.99 -17.01 -12.10
C TYR A 180 4.79 -16.11 -11.16
N LYS A 181 4.09 -15.32 -10.35
CA LYS A 181 4.65 -14.40 -9.35
C LYS A 181 4.22 -14.84 -7.94
N SER A 182 5.16 -14.81 -7.00
CA SER A 182 4.91 -14.90 -5.56
C SER A 182 5.39 -13.62 -4.87
N THR A 183 4.60 -13.12 -3.92
CA THR A 183 4.91 -11.94 -3.09
C THR A 183 4.99 -12.27 -1.61
N ASP A 184 4.99 -13.56 -1.26
CA ASP A 184 4.93 -14.08 0.10
C ASP A 184 6.03 -15.12 0.38
N GLY A 185 7.19 -14.97 -0.28
CA GLY A 185 8.34 -15.84 -0.08
C GLY A 185 8.19 -17.24 -0.70
N GLY A 186 7.34 -17.39 -1.73
CA GLY A 186 7.15 -18.64 -2.45
C GLY A 186 6.02 -19.52 -1.91
N LEU A 187 5.23 -19.02 -0.93
CA LEU A 187 4.15 -19.78 -0.30
C LEU A 187 2.88 -19.85 -1.16
N SER A 188 2.62 -18.82 -1.95
CA SER A 188 1.55 -18.79 -2.94
C SER A 188 2.00 -18.16 -4.25
N TRP A 189 1.41 -18.62 -5.36
CA TRP A 189 1.81 -18.24 -6.71
C TRP A 189 0.60 -17.87 -7.54
N GLN A 190 0.68 -16.73 -8.24
CA GLN A 190 -0.35 -16.24 -9.13
C GLN A 190 0.21 -16.11 -10.54
N LYS A 191 -0.60 -16.45 -11.54
CA LYS A 191 -0.21 -16.31 -12.94
C LYS A 191 0.00 -14.83 -13.26
N ASN A 192 1.22 -14.47 -13.65
CA ASN A 192 1.60 -13.11 -14.02
C ASN A 192 1.40 -12.86 -15.52
N THR A 193 1.90 -13.75 -16.38
CA THR A 193 1.68 -13.66 -17.83
C THR A 193 1.72 -15.02 -18.52
N GLU A 194 1.19 -15.07 -19.74
CA GLU A 194 1.21 -16.24 -20.63
C GLU A 194 1.68 -15.83 -22.02
N PHE A 195 2.39 -16.74 -22.69
CA PHE A 195 2.76 -16.64 -24.09
C PHE A 195 2.35 -17.93 -24.81
N SER A 196 1.35 -17.83 -25.68
CA SER A 196 0.77 -18.94 -26.43
C SER A 196 0.46 -18.50 -27.86
N ASN A 197 -0.07 -19.38 -28.71
CA ASN A 197 -0.45 -19.00 -30.08
C ASN A 197 -1.60 -17.95 -30.07
N THR A 198 -2.35 -17.84 -28.98
CA THR A 198 -3.47 -16.90 -28.82
C THR A 198 -3.19 -15.72 -27.89
N VAL A 199 -2.11 -15.75 -27.10
CA VAL A 199 -1.81 -14.71 -26.09
C VAL A 199 -0.35 -14.27 -26.22
N ASN A 200 -0.12 -12.95 -26.32
CA ASN A 200 1.22 -12.34 -26.46
C ASN A 200 2.09 -12.95 -27.58
N ARG A 201 1.44 -13.43 -28.65
CA ARG A 201 2.12 -14.03 -29.80
C ARG A 201 3.05 -13.06 -30.52
N ASP A 202 2.63 -11.81 -30.60
CA ASP A 202 3.39 -10.70 -31.15
C ASP A 202 4.70 -10.42 -30.38
N VAL A 203 4.79 -10.80 -29.11
CA VAL A 203 6.02 -10.66 -28.31
C VAL A 203 7.08 -11.65 -28.77
N PHE A 204 6.80 -12.96 -28.76
CA PHE A 204 7.84 -13.95 -29.04
C PHE A 204 8.15 -14.10 -30.54
N MET A 205 7.20 -13.80 -31.44
CA MET A 205 7.48 -13.82 -32.88
C MET A 205 8.47 -12.73 -33.35
N LYS A 206 8.79 -11.74 -32.49
CA LYS A 206 9.87 -10.76 -32.74
C LYS A 206 11.22 -11.41 -32.94
N VAL A 207 11.43 -12.59 -32.36
CA VAL A 207 12.66 -13.38 -32.47
C VAL A 207 12.50 -14.37 -33.61
N GLN A 208 13.39 -14.31 -34.61
CA GLN A 208 13.44 -15.25 -35.73
C GLN A 208 14.82 -15.88 -35.84
N LYS A 209 14.86 -17.13 -36.30
CA LYS A 209 16.09 -17.87 -36.62
C LYS A 209 16.26 -17.89 -38.13
N GLY A 210 16.61 -16.75 -38.70
CA GLY A 210 16.54 -16.46 -40.13
C GLY A 210 15.24 -15.75 -40.50
N VAL A 211 15.29 -14.97 -41.59
CA VAL A 211 14.15 -14.23 -42.13
C VAL A 211 13.03 -15.21 -42.49
N GLY A 212 11.83 -15.00 -41.95
CA GLY A 212 10.66 -15.84 -42.21
C GLY A 212 10.55 -17.09 -41.32
N ASN A 213 11.43 -17.24 -40.32
CA ASN A 213 11.44 -18.36 -39.38
C ASN A 213 11.21 -17.90 -37.93
N PRO A 214 10.01 -17.36 -37.61
CA PRO A 214 9.74 -16.81 -36.28
C PRO A 214 9.69 -17.90 -35.22
N THR A 215 9.87 -17.49 -33.96
CA THR A 215 9.59 -18.33 -32.80
C THR A 215 8.11 -18.75 -32.80
N ILE A 216 7.86 -20.02 -32.54
CA ILE A 216 6.52 -20.63 -32.43
C ILE A 216 6.27 -21.24 -31.05
N GLY A 217 7.16 -20.97 -30.11
CA GLY A 217 7.05 -21.31 -28.70
C GLY A 217 8.43 -21.37 -28.07
N PHE A 218 8.50 -21.36 -26.74
CA PHE A 218 9.75 -21.32 -26.01
C PHE A 218 9.58 -21.86 -24.59
N LEU A 219 10.71 -22.12 -23.93
CA LEU A 219 10.81 -22.53 -22.53
C LEU A 219 11.82 -21.63 -21.81
N GLY A 220 11.78 -21.65 -20.49
CA GLY A 220 12.88 -21.10 -19.71
C GLY A 220 14.19 -21.86 -19.94
N GLY A 221 15.29 -21.24 -19.56
CA GLY A 221 16.63 -21.81 -19.66
C GLY A 221 16.92 -22.95 -18.67
N VAL A 222 16.07 -23.10 -17.65
CA VAL A 222 16.15 -24.07 -16.54
C VAL A 222 17.26 -23.72 -15.54
N GLY A 223 16.85 -23.47 -14.28
CA GLY A 223 17.72 -22.92 -13.23
C GLY A 223 17.24 -21.54 -12.82
N THR A 224 18.06 -20.50 -13.00
CA THR A 224 17.72 -19.15 -12.53
C THR A 224 17.85 -18.05 -13.59
N GLY A 225 16.98 -17.05 -13.49
CA GLY A 225 17.17 -15.72 -14.07
C GLY A 225 17.90 -14.77 -13.12
N ILE A 226 18.05 -13.50 -13.53
CA ILE A 226 18.74 -12.47 -12.73
C ILE A 226 17.98 -11.14 -12.74
N VAL A 227 18.31 -10.29 -11.77
CA VAL A 227 18.09 -8.83 -11.84
C VAL A 227 19.39 -8.19 -12.29
N MET A 228 19.36 -7.48 -13.41
CA MET A 228 20.53 -6.72 -13.88
C MET A 228 20.78 -5.48 -13.01
N LYS A 229 21.99 -4.92 -13.09
CA LYS A 229 22.41 -3.72 -12.36
C LYS A 229 21.47 -2.53 -12.55
N ASP A 230 20.79 -2.40 -13.69
CA ASP A 230 19.85 -1.31 -13.98
C ASP A 230 18.41 -1.57 -13.47
N GLY A 231 18.17 -2.75 -12.89
CA GLY A 231 16.88 -3.23 -12.41
C GLY A 231 16.08 -4.07 -13.42
N THR A 232 16.60 -4.31 -14.62
CA THR A 232 15.94 -5.16 -15.62
C THR A 232 15.89 -6.61 -15.13
N LEU A 233 14.70 -7.20 -15.08
CA LEU A 233 14.52 -8.63 -14.79
C LEU A 233 14.80 -9.42 -16.07
N VAL A 234 15.61 -10.48 -16.01
CA VAL A 234 15.99 -11.27 -17.19
C VAL A 234 15.81 -12.76 -16.94
N PHE A 235 14.99 -13.39 -17.78
CA PHE A 235 14.96 -14.83 -17.96
C PHE A 235 15.78 -15.22 -19.19
N PRO A 236 16.72 -16.17 -19.06
CA PRO A 236 17.33 -16.82 -20.20
C PRO A 236 16.33 -17.87 -20.74
N ILE A 237 16.16 -17.98 -22.06
CA ILE A 237 15.12 -18.82 -22.68
C ILE A 237 15.64 -19.62 -23.88
N GLN A 238 15.01 -20.76 -24.15
CA GLN A 238 15.23 -21.57 -25.35
C GLN A 238 13.99 -21.53 -26.26
N THR A 239 14.18 -21.23 -27.54
CA THR A 239 13.11 -20.97 -28.51
C THR A 239 13.03 -22.08 -29.56
N ALA A 240 11.80 -22.48 -29.90
CA ALA A 240 11.51 -23.31 -31.06
C ALA A 240 11.07 -22.44 -32.24
N HIS A 241 11.64 -22.69 -33.40
CA HIS A 241 11.29 -22.03 -34.66
C HIS A 241 10.66 -23.03 -35.61
N ARG A 242 10.11 -22.61 -36.77
CA ARG A 242 9.64 -23.57 -37.79
C ARG A 242 10.75 -24.51 -38.22
N GLU A 243 11.98 -24.01 -38.29
CA GLU A 243 13.19 -24.80 -38.56
C GLU A 243 14.26 -24.56 -37.49
N GLY A 244 14.46 -25.56 -36.62
CA GLY A 244 15.51 -25.53 -35.60
C GLY A 244 15.13 -24.87 -34.28
N ILE A 245 16.10 -24.91 -33.36
CA ILE A 245 16.05 -24.25 -32.06
C ILE A 245 17.08 -23.12 -32.00
N ALA A 246 16.81 -22.14 -31.15
CA ALA A 246 17.71 -21.04 -30.80
C ALA A 246 17.54 -20.68 -29.31
N THR A 247 18.30 -19.70 -28.84
CA THR A 247 18.23 -19.13 -27.49
C THR A 247 18.20 -17.62 -27.59
N THR A 248 17.61 -16.99 -26.57
CA THR A 248 17.59 -15.55 -26.40
C THR A 248 17.20 -15.25 -24.95
N ILE A 249 16.79 -14.02 -24.66
CA ILE A 249 16.29 -13.61 -23.36
C ILE A 249 14.85 -13.12 -23.45
N MET A 250 14.14 -13.26 -22.33
CA MET A 250 12.93 -12.52 -22.04
C MET A 250 13.22 -11.56 -20.88
N TYR A 251 12.84 -10.30 -21.00
CA TYR A 251 13.16 -9.29 -20.00
C TYR A 251 11.97 -8.41 -19.63
N SER A 252 12.03 -7.82 -18.44
CA SER A 252 11.08 -6.81 -17.96
C SER A 252 11.84 -5.59 -17.45
N LYS A 253 11.47 -4.41 -17.95
CA LYS A 253 12.04 -3.11 -17.54
C LYS A 253 11.15 -2.35 -16.56
N ASP A 254 9.98 -2.90 -16.23
CA ASP A 254 8.95 -2.24 -15.43
C ASP A 254 8.58 -3.07 -14.18
N ASN A 255 9.58 -3.76 -13.63
CA ASN A 255 9.47 -4.56 -12.42
C ASN A 255 8.43 -5.70 -12.55
N GLY A 256 8.45 -6.38 -13.69
CA GLY A 256 7.63 -7.56 -14.00
C GLY A 256 6.15 -7.27 -14.25
N LYS A 257 5.79 -6.04 -14.65
CA LYS A 257 4.43 -5.70 -15.11
C LYS A 257 4.23 -6.15 -16.55
N THR A 258 5.22 -5.92 -17.41
CA THR A 258 5.27 -6.40 -18.78
C THR A 258 6.58 -7.11 -19.07
N TRP A 259 6.58 -7.97 -20.09
CA TRP A 259 7.72 -8.81 -20.48
C TRP A 259 7.86 -8.75 -22.00
N ASP A 260 9.10 -8.64 -22.48
CA ASP A 260 9.41 -8.56 -23.92
C ASP A 260 10.61 -9.42 -24.31
N MET A 261 10.80 -9.62 -25.61
CA MET A 261 11.96 -10.26 -26.24
C MET A 261 12.62 -9.29 -27.23
N PRO A 262 13.92 -9.45 -27.55
CA PRO A 262 14.56 -8.63 -28.57
C PRO A 262 13.95 -8.88 -29.96
N ALA A 263 13.82 -7.82 -30.76
CA ALA A 263 13.41 -7.93 -32.16
C ALA A 263 14.62 -8.22 -33.05
N ILE A 264 14.75 -9.48 -33.48
CA ILE A 264 15.91 -10.00 -34.21
C ILE A 264 15.53 -11.05 -35.25
N ASN A 265 16.34 -11.21 -36.29
CA ASN A 265 16.18 -12.24 -37.30
C ASN A 265 17.32 -13.27 -37.32
N ASN A 266 18.24 -13.21 -36.35
CA ASN A 266 19.45 -13.99 -36.22
C ASN A 266 19.60 -14.56 -34.80
N ALA A 267 18.52 -15.16 -34.27
CA ALA A 267 18.53 -15.75 -32.93
C ALA A 267 19.73 -16.69 -32.71
N LEU A 268 20.38 -16.55 -31.54
CA LEU A 268 21.60 -17.26 -31.20
C LEU A 268 21.33 -18.77 -31.18
N ALA A 269 22.04 -19.55 -31.99
CA ALA A 269 21.81 -20.99 -32.11
C ALA A 269 23.13 -21.79 -32.07
N PRO A 270 23.80 -21.89 -30.90
CA PRO A 270 25.13 -22.51 -30.78
C PRO A 270 25.14 -24.00 -31.17
N ASN A 271 24.01 -24.69 -30.99
CA ASN A 271 23.79 -26.05 -31.45
C ASN A 271 22.29 -26.31 -31.74
N GLN A 272 21.94 -27.53 -32.16
CA GLN A 272 20.57 -27.93 -32.53
C GLN A 272 20.01 -29.10 -31.70
N SER A 273 20.60 -29.42 -30.53
CA SER A 273 20.13 -30.51 -29.66
C SER A 273 19.23 -30.00 -28.54
N SER A 274 19.76 -29.16 -27.67
CA SER A 274 19.08 -28.49 -26.56
C SER A 274 19.95 -27.32 -26.15
N LEU A 275 19.32 -26.22 -25.72
CA LEU A 275 20.01 -24.96 -25.45
C LEU A 275 19.88 -24.50 -24.01
N GLU A 276 19.36 -25.32 -23.08
CA GLU A 276 19.25 -25.04 -21.64
C GLU A 276 20.40 -24.13 -21.16
N ASN A 277 20.02 -22.96 -20.65
CA ASN A 277 20.89 -21.80 -20.52
C ASN A 277 20.64 -21.01 -19.24
N MET A 278 21.68 -20.31 -18.82
CA MET A 278 21.73 -19.47 -17.64
C MET A 278 22.38 -18.15 -18.02
N VAL A 279 22.10 -17.08 -17.28
CA VAL A 279 22.73 -15.78 -17.50
C VAL A 279 23.37 -15.25 -16.24
N PHE A 280 24.44 -14.50 -16.42
CA PHE A 280 25.04 -13.65 -15.40
C PHE A 280 25.47 -12.33 -16.02
N GLU A 281 25.62 -11.30 -15.20
CA GLU A 281 26.06 -9.98 -15.66
C GLU A 281 27.48 -9.69 -15.17
N ILE A 282 28.34 -9.25 -16.07
CA ILE A 282 29.71 -8.83 -15.79
C ILE A 282 30.00 -7.54 -16.54
N ASP A 283 30.54 -6.55 -15.85
CA ASP A 283 30.71 -5.19 -16.39
C ASP A 283 29.39 -4.66 -16.99
N ASN A 284 29.34 -4.39 -18.30
CA ASN A 284 28.14 -3.99 -19.05
C ASN A 284 27.62 -5.10 -19.97
N LYS A 285 28.08 -6.34 -19.77
CA LYS A 285 27.77 -7.51 -20.60
C LYS A 285 26.82 -8.43 -19.85
N LEU A 286 25.75 -8.82 -20.52
CA LEU A 286 24.95 -9.97 -20.13
C LEU A 286 25.53 -11.21 -20.81
N VAL A 287 26.11 -12.12 -20.03
CA VAL A 287 26.71 -13.35 -20.53
C VAL A 287 25.71 -14.48 -20.35
N MET A 288 25.40 -15.16 -21.45
CA MET A 288 24.63 -16.39 -21.46
C MET A 288 25.57 -17.58 -21.59
N THR A 289 25.41 -18.54 -20.69
CA THR A 289 26.08 -19.84 -20.75
C THR A 289 25.05 -20.92 -21.00
N GLY A 290 25.44 -22.01 -21.63
CA GLY A 290 24.51 -23.11 -21.79
C GLY A 290 25.14 -24.49 -21.86
N ARG A 291 24.24 -25.45 -21.85
CA ARG A 291 24.50 -26.88 -21.91
C ARG A 291 25.28 -27.26 -23.16
N GLU A 292 26.10 -28.30 -23.01
CA GLU A 292 26.94 -28.85 -24.06
C GLU A 292 26.12 -29.37 -25.26
N ASP A 293 26.71 -29.39 -26.46
CA ASP A 293 26.14 -30.17 -27.55
C ASP A 293 26.61 -31.64 -27.49
N ASN A 294 25.88 -32.54 -28.17
CA ASN A 294 26.15 -33.98 -28.12
C ASN A 294 27.49 -34.40 -28.74
N ARG A 295 28.09 -33.57 -29.59
CA ARG A 295 29.36 -33.81 -30.30
C ARG A 295 30.54 -33.18 -29.56
N GLN A 296 30.49 -31.88 -29.27
CA GLN A 296 31.60 -31.14 -28.67
C GLN A 296 31.77 -31.44 -27.18
N LYS A 297 30.68 -31.78 -26.47
CA LYS A 297 30.71 -32.12 -25.04
C LYS A 297 31.32 -31.03 -24.15
N THR A 298 31.36 -29.78 -24.62
CA THR A 298 31.85 -28.60 -23.91
C THR A 298 30.75 -27.56 -23.82
N ARG A 299 30.76 -26.74 -22.76
CA ARG A 299 29.76 -25.67 -22.57
C ARG A 299 30.08 -24.48 -23.47
N TRP A 300 29.05 -23.76 -23.90
CA TRP A 300 29.21 -22.55 -24.71
C TRP A 300 28.88 -21.30 -23.90
N ALA A 301 29.48 -20.17 -24.31
CA ALA A 301 29.22 -18.88 -23.69
C ALA A 301 29.21 -17.76 -24.73
N TYR A 302 28.19 -16.92 -24.68
CA TYR A 302 28.02 -15.73 -25.52
C TYR A 302 27.60 -14.54 -24.68
N TYR A 303 27.94 -13.33 -25.10
CA TYR A 303 27.54 -12.11 -24.43
C TYR A 303 26.80 -11.15 -25.35
N THR A 304 25.99 -10.29 -24.73
CA THR A 304 25.28 -9.18 -25.36
C THR A 304 25.44 -7.92 -24.52
N GLU A 305 25.49 -6.77 -25.17
CA GLU A 305 25.51 -5.43 -24.55
C GLU A 305 24.23 -4.64 -24.90
N ASP A 306 23.31 -5.25 -25.64
CA ASP A 306 22.11 -4.62 -26.22
C ASP A 306 20.82 -5.40 -25.93
N LEU A 307 20.80 -6.13 -24.80
CA LEU A 307 19.70 -6.98 -24.35
C LEU A 307 19.28 -8.03 -25.40
N GLY A 308 20.27 -8.71 -25.95
CA GLY A 308 20.10 -9.90 -26.78
C GLY A 308 19.81 -9.62 -28.25
N LYS A 309 20.03 -8.39 -28.74
CA LYS A 309 19.90 -8.09 -30.17
C LYS A 309 21.11 -8.61 -30.95
N THR A 310 22.30 -8.50 -30.37
CA THR A 310 23.54 -9.04 -30.91
C THR A 310 24.23 -9.93 -29.88
N TRP A 311 24.88 -10.99 -30.35
CA TRP A 311 25.57 -11.97 -29.53
C TRP A 311 26.97 -12.23 -30.06
N HIS A 312 27.94 -12.22 -29.17
CA HIS A 312 29.36 -12.48 -29.45
C HIS A 312 29.88 -13.59 -28.55
N VAL A 313 30.85 -14.38 -29.03
CA VAL A 313 31.46 -15.43 -28.21
C VAL A 313 32.11 -14.80 -26.98
N TYR A 314 31.84 -15.34 -25.80
CA TYR A 314 32.48 -14.92 -24.55
C TYR A 314 33.63 -15.86 -24.20
N GLU A 315 34.80 -15.56 -24.77
CA GLU A 315 35.99 -16.42 -24.72
C GLU A 315 36.42 -16.92 -23.34
N PRO A 316 36.36 -16.14 -22.24
CA PRO A 316 36.86 -16.59 -20.93
C PRO A 316 36.28 -17.93 -20.45
N VAL A 317 35.00 -18.20 -20.76
CA VAL A 317 34.31 -19.42 -20.30
C VAL A 317 33.67 -20.22 -21.43
N ASN A 318 33.84 -19.79 -22.69
CA ASN A 318 33.40 -20.57 -23.84
C ASN A 318 34.26 -21.84 -24.00
N GLY A 319 33.64 -22.96 -24.34
CA GLY A 319 34.30 -24.27 -24.39
C GLY A 319 34.61 -24.84 -22.99
N PHE A 320 34.08 -24.27 -21.91
CA PHE A 320 34.40 -24.71 -20.56
C PHE A 320 33.94 -26.16 -20.27
N SER A 321 34.91 -26.91 -19.74
CA SER A 321 34.92 -28.27 -19.21
C SER A 321 34.23 -29.34 -20.06
N ALA A 322 35.05 -30.13 -20.76
CA ALA A 322 34.62 -31.36 -21.41
C ALA A 322 33.92 -32.31 -20.41
N THR A 323 32.89 -33.03 -20.84
CA THR A 323 32.17 -34.02 -20.03
C THR A 323 32.06 -35.35 -20.77
N THR A 324 32.15 -36.47 -20.06
CA THR A 324 31.83 -37.79 -20.62
C THR A 324 30.34 -38.13 -20.50
N ALA A 325 29.58 -37.34 -19.74
CA ALA A 325 28.14 -37.54 -19.57
C ALA A 325 27.36 -37.16 -20.85
N ALA A 326 26.08 -37.53 -20.88
CA ALA A 326 25.15 -36.86 -21.78
C ALA A 326 25.07 -35.38 -21.38
N PRO A 327 24.96 -34.43 -22.34
CA PRO A 327 24.88 -33.02 -22.02
C PRO A 327 23.79 -32.73 -20.98
N SER A 328 24.01 -31.75 -20.12
CA SER A 328 23.13 -31.49 -18.98
C SER A 328 22.96 -30.00 -18.72
N GLN A 329 21.77 -29.62 -18.25
CA GLN A 329 21.62 -28.39 -17.51
C GLN A 329 22.58 -28.42 -16.30
N GLY A 330 23.07 -27.24 -15.97
CA GLY A 330 23.92 -26.98 -14.83
C GLY A 330 23.79 -25.51 -14.45
N SER A 331 24.09 -25.18 -13.21
CA SER A 331 23.99 -23.81 -12.71
C SER A 331 25.24 -23.02 -13.06
N SER A 332 25.07 -21.72 -13.30
CA SER A 332 26.15 -20.74 -13.47
C SER A 332 25.74 -19.48 -12.70
N ILE A 333 26.42 -19.17 -11.59
CA ILE A 333 26.16 -17.95 -10.80
C ILE A 333 27.46 -17.16 -10.62
N TYR A 334 27.40 -15.85 -10.92
CA TYR A 334 28.52 -14.94 -10.74
C TYR A 334 28.34 -14.18 -9.43
N VAL A 335 29.27 -14.34 -8.50
CA VAL A 335 29.08 -13.94 -7.10
C VAL A 335 30.27 -13.19 -6.55
N THR A 336 30.01 -12.21 -5.69
CA THR A 336 31.03 -11.58 -4.85
C THR A 336 31.26 -12.41 -3.58
N LEU A 337 32.51 -12.81 -3.35
CA LEU A 337 32.96 -13.51 -2.14
C LEU A 337 33.10 -12.54 -0.96
N PRO A 338 33.09 -13.00 0.31
CA PRO A 338 33.37 -12.16 1.47
C PRO A 338 34.66 -11.33 1.38
N SER A 339 35.69 -11.80 0.69
CA SER A 339 36.91 -11.01 0.43
C SER A 339 36.74 -9.93 -0.66
N GLY A 340 35.54 -9.78 -1.22
CA GLY A 340 35.20 -8.87 -2.30
C GLY A 340 35.63 -9.31 -3.70
N LYS A 341 36.25 -10.48 -3.84
CA LYS A 341 36.63 -11.05 -5.14
C LYS A 341 35.40 -11.63 -5.82
N ARG A 342 35.30 -11.49 -7.15
CA ARG A 342 34.20 -12.08 -7.91
C ARG A 342 34.61 -13.33 -8.66
N VAL A 343 33.77 -14.36 -8.61
CA VAL A 343 34.01 -15.65 -9.25
C VAL A 343 32.74 -16.18 -9.92
N LEU A 344 32.90 -16.97 -10.97
CA LEU A 344 31.80 -17.72 -11.57
C LEU A 344 31.81 -19.14 -11.00
N LEU A 345 30.74 -19.50 -10.29
CA LEU A 345 30.53 -20.85 -9.76
C LEU A 345 29.63 -21.62 -10.72
N VAL A 346 30.07 -22.82 -11.11
CA VAL A 346 29.38 -23.69 -12.06
C VAL A 346 29.16 -25.06 -11.46
N SER A 347 27.92 -25.57 -11.49
CA SER A 347 27.60 -26.95 -11.12
C SER A 347 27.24 -27.76 -12.36
N LYS A 348 27.96 -28.85 -12.64
CA LYS A 348 27.68 -29.71 -13.80
C LYS A 348 28.26 -31.13 -13.66
N PRO A 349 27.68 -32.14 -14.34
CA PRO A 349 28.23 -33.50 -14.36
C PRO A 349 29.54 -33.59 -15.14
N ASN A 350 30.61 -34.08 -14.50
CA ASN A 350 31.84 -34.45 -15.20
C ASN A 350 31.67 -35.74 -16.01
N GLY A 351 30.77 -36.61 -15.57
CA GLY A 351 30.57 -37.94 -16.09
C GLY A 351 31.58 -38.96 -15.53
N ASN A 352 31.32 -40.23 -15.82
CA ASN A 352 32.10 -41.37 -15.34
C ASN A 352 32.59 -42.28 -16.49
N GLY A 353 33.10 -41.67 -17.57
CA GLY A 353 33.64 -42.38 -18.73
C GLY A 353 32.61 -42.93 -19.74
N ASN A 354 31.46 -43.48 -19.29
CA ASN A 354 30.40 -44.00 -20.17
C ASN A 354 29.02 -44.14 -19.50
N ASP A 355 28.58 -43.13 -18.77
CA ASP A 355 27.33 -43.16 -17.99
C ASP A 355 26.13 -42.52 -18.72
N GLY A 356 26.37 -41.77 -19.80
CA GLY A 356 25.30 -41.19 -20.63
C GLY A 356 24.36 -40.31 -19.79
N TYR A 357 23.05 -40.58 -19.83
CA TYR A 357 22.05 -39.83 -19.07
C TYR A 357 22.04 -40.12 -17.55
N ALA A 358 22.86 -41.06 -17.07
CA ALA A 358 23.07 -41.22 -15.64
C ALA A 358 23.91 -40.06 -15.05
N ARG A 359 24.63 -39.32 -15.89
CA ARG A 359 25.23 -38.00 -15.56
C ARG A 359 25.93 -37.99 -14.20
N GLY A 360 26.88 -38.90 -14.03
CA GLY A 360 27.61 -39.08 -12.79
C GLY A 360 28.60 -37.97 -12.51
N ASN A 361 29.14 -38.00 -11.29
CA ASN A 361 30.13 -37.06 -10.80
C ASN A 361 29.68 -35.60 -10.97
N LEU A 362 28.54 -35.23 -10.36
CA LEU A 362 28.09 -33.85 -10.30
C LEU A 362 29.12 -33.03 -9.54
N ALA A 363 29.75 -32.06 -10.20
CA ALA A 363 30.89 -31.32 -9.68
C ALA A 363 30.56 -29.84 -9.48
N LEU A 364 31.20 -29.22 -8.48
CA LEU A 364 31.32 -27.78 -8.32
C LEU A 364 32.64 -27.33 -8.95
N TRP A 365 32.54 -26.34 -9.83
CA TRP A 365 33.68 -25.67 -10.46
C TRP A 365 33.66 -24.18 -10.10
N MET A 366 34.85 -23.63 -9.97
CA MET A 366 35.12 -22.21 -9.83
C MET A 366 35.89 -21.75 -11.07
N LEU A 367 35.48 -20.64 -11.66
CA LEU A 367 36.10 -20.01 -12.82
C LEU A 367 36.33 -18.54 -12.56
N ASP A 368 37.39 -17.99 -13.15
CA ASP A 368 37.47 -16.57 -13.40
C ASP A 368 36.67 -16.24 -14.66
N ALA A 369 35.71 -15.33 -14.53
CA ALA A 369 34.90 -14.90 -15.66
C ALA A 369 35.68 -13.98 -16.64
N LYS A 370 36.91 -13.57 -16.30
CA LYS A 370 37.75 -12.66 -17.09
C LYS A 370 38.99 -13.38 -17.68
N ASP A 371 39.49 -14.44 -17.05
CA ASP A 371 40.68 -15.19 -17.50
C ASP A 371 40.39 -16.68 -17.81
N PRO A 372 40.51 -17.14 -19.07
CA PRO A 372 40.24 -18.53 -19.45
C PRO A 372 41.22 -19.57 -18.90
N SER A 373 42.36 -19.16 -18.35
CA SER A 373 43.35 -20.05 -17.72
C SER A 373 42.98 -20.44 -16.28
N HIS A 374 42.16 -19.62 -15.62
CA HIS A 374 41.73 -19.80 -14.24
C HIS A 374 40.49 -20.69 -14.13
N LYS A 375 40.74 -22.00 -14.01
CA LYS A 375 39.70 -23.03 -13.88
C LYS A 375 40.05 -23.99 -12.77
N HIS A 376 39.16 -24.18 -11.80
CA HIS A 376 39.39 -25.05 -10.65
C HIS A 376 38.16 -25.89 -10.33
N GLN A 377 38.33 -27.21 -10.26
CA GLN A 377 37.30 -28.09 -9.72
C GLN A 377 37.39 -28.06 -8.20
N VAL A 378 36.35 -27.54 -7.55
CA VAL A 378 36.31 -27.37 -6.10
C VAL A 378 36.00 -28.70 -5.41
N ALA A 379 34.94 -29.38 -5.85
CA ALA A 379 34.48 -30.63 -5.22
C ALA A 379 33.62 -31.47 -6.18
N ILE A 380 33.54 -32.78 -5.91
CA ILE A 380 32.47 -33.63 -6.44
C ILE A 380 31.35 -33.65 -5.41
N ILE A 381 30.20 -33.07 -5.76
CA ILE A 381 29.02 -32.89 -4.89
C ILE A 381 28.28 -34.21 -4.73
N ARG A 382 28.05 -34.90 -5.86
CA ARG A 382 27.44 -36.23 -5.92
C ARG A 382 28.37 -37.16 -6.71
N PRO A 383 29.13 -38.03 -6.03
CA PRO A 383 30.02 -38.97 -6.70
C PRO A 383 29.23 -40.07 -7.42
N ASP A 384 29.94 -40.77 -8.29
CA ASP A 384 29.45 -41.92 -9.05
C ASP A 384 28.35 -41.60 -10.05
N SER A 385 27.98 -42.62 -10.84
CA SER A 385 26.87 -42.55 -11.77
C SER A 385 25.55 -42.32 -11.02
N GLY A 386 24.69 -41.46 -11.55
CA GLY A 386 23.32 -41.35 -11.09
C GLY A 386 22.38 -42.32 -11.79
N ASN A 387 21.10 -42.04 -11.67
CA ASN A 387 20.04 -42.75 -12.35
C ASN A 387 19.50 -41.91 -13.53
N ARG A 388 19.31 -42.56 -14.68
CA ARG A 388 18.69 -41.95 -15.88
C ARG A 388 17.28 -41.43 -15.64
N ALA A 389 16.61 -41.87 -14.57
CA ALA A 389 15.30 -41.40 -14.13
C ALA A 389 15.33 -40.04 -13.41
N GLY A 390 16.50 -39.46 -13.15
CA GLY A 390 16.62 -38.12 -12.59
C GLY A 390 18.00 -37.90 -11.98
N ALA A 391 18.96 -37.54 -12.82
CA ALA A 391 20.29 -37.17 -12.39
C ALA A 391 20.89 -36.08 -13.28
N GLY A 392 21.74 -35.26 -12.66
CA GLY A 392 22.65 -34.34 -13.30
C GLY A 392 22.19 -32.87 -13.36
N TYR A 393 20.89 -32.56 -13.24
CA TYR A 393 20.47 -31.16 -13.17
C TYR A 393 20.74 -30.59 -11.78
N SER A 394 21.05 -29.30 -11.74
CA SER A 394 21.39 -28.62 -10.49
C SER A 394 21.17 -27.10 -10.57
N SER A 395 20.92 -26.51 -9.40
CA SER A 395 20.82 -25.07 -9.21
C SER A 395 21.60 -24.66 -7.97
N LEU A 396 22.60 -23.81 -8.15
CA LEU A 396 23.32 -23.17 -7.05
C LEU A 396 22.52 -21.98 -6.53
N ALA A 397 22.68 -21.68 -5.25
CA ALA A 397 22.27 -20.41 -4.68
C ALA A 397 23.33 -19.94 -3.68
N TYR A 398 23.60 -18.64 -3.69
CA TYR A 398 24.66 -18.03 -2.89
C TYR A 398 24.15 -16.79 -2.18
N LYS A 399 24.56 -16.60 -0.92
CA LYS A 399 24.30 -15.37 -0.18
C LYS A 399 25.35 -15.13 0.90
N GLU A 400 26.02 -13.99 0.83
CA GLU A 400 26.89 -13.45 1.91
C GLU A 400 27.88 -14.50 2.45
N GLY A 401 28.59 -15.20 1.53
CA GLY A 401 29.57 -16.24 1.88
C GLY A 401 29.00 -17.64 2.13
N ASN A 402 27.68 -17.85 2.01
CA ASN A 402 27.03 -19.15 2.17
C ASN A 402 26.62 -19.68 0.80
N LEU A 403 27.03 -20.91 0.48
CA LEU A 403 26.78 -21.56 -0.81
C LEU A 403 25.94 -22.81 -0.62
N PHE A 404 24.91 -22.96 -1.43
CA PHE A 404 23.99 -24.08 -1.40
C PHE A 404 23.74 -24.60 -2.81
N ILE A 405 23.28 -25.84 -2.89
CA ILE A 405 22.87 -26.47 -4.14
C ILE A 405 21.57 -27.26 -3.94
N ALA A 406 20.68 -27.18 -4.90
CA ALA A 406 19.64 -28.16 -5.14
C ALA A 406 20.00 -28.99 -6.38
N PHE A 407 19.94 -30.31 -6.30
CA PHE A 407 20.31 -31.20 -7.42
C PHE A 407 19.41 -32.44 -7.50
N GLU A 408 19.41 -33.07 -8.68
CA GLU A 408 18.71 -34.35 -8.88
C GLU A 408 19.51 -35.51 -8.26
N ASP A 409 18.87 -36.27 -7.37
CA ASP A 409 19.44 -37.45 -6.70
C ASP A 409 18.59 -38.71 -6.94
N ASP A 410 18.79 -39.29 -8.11
CA ASP A 410 18.07 -40.46 -8.61
C ASP A 410 16.55 -40.28 -8.56
N GLY A 411 16.07 -39.21 -9.20
CA GLY A 411 14.66 -38.85 -9.26
C GLY A 411 14.12 -38.21 -7.98
N ASP A 412 14.96 -37.92 -6.99
CA ASP A 412 14.64 -37.05 -5.86
C ASP A 412 15.27 -35.66 -6.07
N ILE A 413 14.85 -34.66 -5.30
CA ILE A 413 15.51 -33.36 -5.25
C ILE A 413 16.19 -33.23 -3.89
N THR A 414 17.52 -33.14 -3.91
CA THR A 414 18.34 -33.03 -2.70
C THR A 414 18.89 -31.63 -2.58
N VAL A 415 18.84 -31.05 -1.38
CA VAL A 415 19.51 -29.79 -1.05
C VAL A 415 20.72 -30.09 -0.18
N LYS A 416 21.84 -29.44 -0.49
CA LYS A 416 23.08 -29.53 0.27
C LYS A 416 23.68 -28.14 0.56
N ASN A 417 24.19 -27.95 1.76
CA ASN A 417 25.05 -26.81 2.10
C ASN A 417 26.49 -27.13 1.66
N LEU A 418 27.06 -26.26 0.83
CA LEU A 418 28.42 -26.36 0.28
C LEU A 418 29.37 -25.33 0.90
N SER A 419 28.95 -24.66 1.97
CA SER A 419 29.72 -23.57 2.58
C SER A 419 31.06 -24.04 3.18
N GLU A 420 31.20 -25.35 3.43
CA GLU A 420 32.47 -25.99 3.80
C GLU A 420 33.59 -25.75 2.77
N HIS A 421 33.24 -25.50 1.50
CA HIS A 421 34.21 -25.24 0.43
C HIS A 421 34.57 -23.76 0.25
N MET A 422 33.90 -22.84 0.95
CA MET A 422 34.06 -21.40 0.71
C MET A 422 35.45 -20.88 1.07
N GLN A 423 36.08 -21.44 2.10
CA GLN A 423 37.46 -21.09 2.44
C GLN A 423 38.42 -21.42 1.29
N ALA A 424 38.30 -22.61 0.70
CA ALA A 424 39.14 -23.02 -0.43
C ALA A 424 38.89 -22.16 -1.68
N ILE A 425 37.64 -21.76 -1.92
CA ILE A 425 37.26 -20.83 -2.99
C ILE A 425 37.92 -19.46 -2.77
N GLU A 426 37.91 -18.93 -1.55
CA GLU A 426 38.54 -17.64 -1.19
C GLU A 426 40.07 -17.67 -1.34
N GLU A 427 40.71 -18.74 -0.87
CA GLU A 427 42.14 -18.97 -1.03
C GLU A 427 42.50 -19.05 -2.52
N LYS A 428 41.69 -19.75 -3.33
CA LYS A 428 41.91 -19.86 -4.77
C LYS A 428 41.70 -18.55 -5.52
N ALA A 429 40.68 -17.77 -5.15
CA ALA A 429 40.49 -16.43 -5.70
C ALA A 429 41.69 -15.52 -5.40
N THR A 430 42.30 -15.68 -4.23
CA THR A 430 43.50 -14.95 -3.83
C THR A 430 44.74 -15.42 -4.59
N GLU A 431 44.88 -16.73 -4.80
CA GLU A 431 45.94 -17.33 -5.62
C GLU A 431 45.90 -16.80 -7.07
N TRP A 432 44.70 -16.64 -7.64
CA TRP A 432 44.48 -16.05 -8.97
C TRP A 432 44.68 -14.53 -9.04
N GLY A 433 44.94 -13.87 -7.90
CA GLY A 433 45.16 -12.42 -7.87
C GLY A 433 43.92 -11.59 -8.17
N LEU A 434 42.71 -12.13 -7.92
CA LEU A 434 41.47 -11.38 -8.15
C LEU A 434 41.38 -10.19 -7.18
N THR A 435 40.82 -9.10 -7.68
CA THR A 435 40.72 -7.83 -6.93
C THR A 435 39.45 -7.78 -6.07
N ASP A 436 39.50 -7.01 -4.99
CA ASP A 436 38.34 -6.68 -4.17
C ASP A 436 37.50 -5.60 -4.86
N GLU A 437 36.30 -5.98 -5.32
CA GLU A 437 35.35 -5.09 -5.98
C GLU A 437 34.36 -4.44 -4.99
N ILE A 438 34.27 -4.86 -3.72
CA ILE A 438 33.31 -4.32 -2.73
C ILE A 438 33.54 -2.84 -2.50
N ALA A 439 34.79 -2.42 -2.28
CA ALA A 439 35.11 -1.03 -2.02
C ALA A 439 34.68 -0.12 -3.18
N THR A 440 34.93 -0.58 -4.41
CA THR A 440 34.55 0.12 -5.64
C THR A 440 33.03 0.24 -5.77
N GLU A 441 32.28 -0.83 -5.52
CA GLU A 441 30.81 -0.79 -5.58
C GLU A 441 30.19 0.07 -4.47
N VAL A 442 30.78 0.05 -3.26
CA VAL A 442 30.38 0.94 -2.17
C VAL A 442 30.63 2.41 -2.53
N GLU A 443 31.73 2.75 -3.18
CA GLU A 443 32.00 4.10 -3.66
C GLU A 443 30.95 4.54 -4.70
N LYS A 444 30.62 3.66 -5.66
CA LYS A 444 29.56 3.92 -6.64
C LYS A 444 28.21 4.18 -5.97
N ILE A 445 27.80 3.34 -5.00
CA ILE A 445 26.56 3.55 -4.23
C ILE A 445 26.56 4.91 -3.54
N ASN A 446 27.67 5.29 -2.92
CA ASN A 446 27.78 6.58 -2.22
C ASN A 446 27.80 7.79 -3.18
N SER A 447 28.23 7.59 -4.43
CA SER A 447 28.23 8.63 -5.47
C SER A 447 26.84 8.91 -6.07
N LEU A 448 25.86 8.01 -5.89
CA LEU A 448 24.51 8.19 -6.43
C LEU A 448 23.85 9.45 -5.87
N GLU A 449 23.38 10.32 -6.78
CA GLU A 449 23.00 11.70 -6.46
C GLU A 449 21.69 11.83 -5.68
N HIS A 450 20.75 10.89 -5.86
CA HIS A 450 19.38 11.05 -5.37
C HIS A 450 19.06 10.22 -4.13
N LEU A 451 19.90 9.24 -3.81
CA LEU A 451 19.77 8.47 -2.57
C LEU A 451 19.98 9.35 -1.35
N ASN A 452 19.11 9.19 -0.36
CA ASN A 452 19.32 9.80 0.95
C ASN A 452 20.41 9.06 1.76
N LYS A 453 20.85 9.67 2.86
CA LYS A 453 21.89 9.11 3.74
C LYS A 453 21.53 7.70 4.23
N GLY A 454 20.28 7.49 4.68
CA GLY A 454 19.81 6.18 5.15
C GLY A 454 19.90 5.07 4.11
N GLN A 455 19.58 5.38 2.85
CA GLN A 455 19.73 4.47 1.72
C GLN A 455 21.18 4.17 1.40
N LYS A 456 22.05 5.19 1.30
CA LYS A 456 23.48 4.99 1.04
C LYS A 456 24.14 4.11 2.10
N GLU A 457 23.86 4.37 3.38
CA GLU A 457 24.41 3.59 4.49
C GLU A 457 23.92 2.14 4.48
N THR A 458 22.60 1.93 4.31
CA THR A 458 21.98 0.59 4.29
C THR A 458 22.49 -0.25 3.12
N LEU A 459 22.51 0.32 1.92
CA LEU A 459 22.96 -0.38 0.70
C LEU A 459 24.47 -0.63 0.71
N SER A 460 25.27 0.33 1.20
CA SER A 460 26.71 0.13 1.38
C SER A 460 26.98 -0.98 2.41
N ALA A 461 26.24 -1.02 3.52
CA ALA A 461 26.36 -2.09 4.50
C ALA A 461 25.96 -3.46 3.92
N LYS A 462 24.94 -3.50 3.06
CA LYS A 462 24.55 -4.70 2.32
C LYS A 462 25.65 -5.17 1.36
N MET A 463 26.22 -4.27 0.56
CA MET A 463 27.34 -4.58 -0.34
C MET A 463 28.57 -5.09 0.42
N ARG A 464 28.88 -4.51 1.59
CA ARG A 464 29.99 -4.96 2.46
C ARG A 464 29.83 -6.37 3.02
N ARG A 465 28.62 -6.94 3.00
CA ARG A 465 28.40 -8.37 3.32
C ARG A 465 28.54 -9.27 2.09
N ALA A 466 29.03 -8.75 0.98
CA ALA A 466 29.11 -9.43 -0.31
C ALA A 466 27.72 -9.85 -0.86
N ASN A 467 26.73 -8.97 -0.68
CA ASN A 467 25.40 -9.14 -1.26
C ASN A 467 25.24 -8.24 -2.49
N ASP A 468 25.38 -8.86 -3.68
CA ASP A 468 25.35 -8.17 -4.98
C ASP A 468 24.00 -7.50 -5.30
N ASN A 469 22.90 -7.89 -4.64
CA ASN A 469 21.59 -7.25 -4.83
C ASN A 469 21.63 -5.75 -4.50
N ALA A 470 22.56 -5.33 -3.63
CA ALA A 470 22.76 -3.92 -3.28
C ALA A 470 23.02 -3.03 -4.50
N VAL A 471 23.69 -3.54 -5.54
CA VAL A 471 24.01 -2.77 -6.74
C VAL A 471 22.74 -2.45 -7.51
N ALA A 472 21.94 -3.46 -7.86
CA ALA A 472 20.68 -3.27 -8.58
C ALA A 472 19.70 -2.41 -7.80
N GLU A 473 19.54 -2.67 -6.50
CA GLU A 473 18.69 -1.86 -5.62
C GLU A 473 19.14 -0.40 -5.58
N SER A 474 20.43 -0.13 -5.46
CA SER A 474 20.94 1.25 -5.38
C SER A 474 20.60 2.05 -6.65
N ASN A 475 20.79 1.46 -7.83
CA ASN A 475 20.51 2.13 -9.10
C ASN A 475 19.01 2.36 -9.30
N VAL A 476 18.18 1.37 -8.97
CA VAL A 476 16.72 1.51 -9.03
C VAL A 476 16.25 2.58 -8.05
N LEU A 477 16.61 2.48 -6.77
CA LEU A 477 16.19 3.46 -5.76
C LEU A 477 16.65 4.87 -6.11
N ASN A 478 17.84 5.04 -6.70
CA ASN A 478 18.30 6.36 -7.16
C ASN A 478 17.36 6.95 -8.22
N ARG A 479 16.96 6.15 -9.22
CA ARG A 479 16.00 6.56 -10.24
C ARG A 479 14.63 6.87 -9.64
N GLU A 480 14.08 5.99 -8.81
CA GLU A 480 12.74 6.18 -8.23
C GLU A 480 12.69 7.37 -7.26
N MET A 481 13.77 7.64 -6.53
CA MET A 481 13.89 8.84 -5.67
C MET A 481 13.92 10.12 -6.51
N HIS A 482 14.57 10.09 -7.68
CA HIS A 482 14.54 11.22 -8.61
C HIS A 482 13.12 11.44 -9.15
N GLU A 483 12.45 10.40 -9.62
CA GLU A 483 11.08 10.47 -10.13
C GLU A 483 10.10 10.97 -9.06
N LEU A 484 10.23 10.54 -7.81
CA LEU A 484 9.42 11.03 -6.68
C LEU A 484 9.62 12.53 -6.43
N LYS A 485 10.87 13.03 -6.50
CA LYS A 485 11.17 14.47 -6.34
C LYS A 485 10.59 15.30 -7.49
N ASP A 486 10.71 14.80 -8.71
CA ASP A 486 10.22 15.47 -9.91
C ASP A 486 8.69 15.54 -9.92
N GLU A 487 8.02 14.43 -9.59
CA GLU A 487 6.56 14.41 -9.49
C GLU A 487 6.08 15.31 -8.35
N ALA A 488 6.75 15.32 -7.20
CA ALA A 488 6.42 16.23 -6.11
C ALA A 488 6.50 17.71 -6.51
N THR A 489 7.52 18.08 -7.27
CA THR A 489 7.68 19.43 -7.80
C THR A 489 6.59 19.77 -8.83
N SER A 490 6.33 18.85 -9.76
CA SER A 490 5.28 18.94 -10.78
C SER A 490 3.89 19.14 -10.17
N LEU A 491 3.52 18.32 -9.17
CA LEU A 491 2.23 18.39 -8.50
C LEU A 491 2.09 19.65 -7.66
N GLU A 492 3.15 20.10 -6.98
CA GLU A 492 3.11 21.37 -6.26
C GLU A 492 2.81 22.54 -7.21
N GLN A 493 3.51 22.63 -8.34
CA GLN A 493 3.28 23.67 -9.34
C GLN A 493 1.85 23.66 -9.87
N LYS A 494 1.32 22.47 -10.20
CA LYS A 494 -0.07 22.32 -10.64
C LYS A 494 -1.07 22.73 -9.55
N SER A 495 -0.77 22.47 -8.28
CA SER A 495 -1.66 22.77 -7.15
C SER A 495 -1.90 24.28 -6.97
N VAL A 496 -0.97 25.15 -7.39
CA VAL A 496 -1.08 26.61 -7.30
C VAL A 496 -2.28 27.15 -8.08
N ALA A 497 -2.62 26.52 -9.21
CA ALA A 497 -3.77 26.90 -10.03
C ALA A 497 -5.11 26.46 -9.41
N MET A 498 -5.10 25.53 -8.45
CA MET A 498 -6.30 24.92 -7.87
C MET A 498 -6.88 25.76 -6.72
N ARG A 499 -7.11 27.05 -6.97
CA ARG A 499 -7.61 28.01 -5.96
C ARG A 499 -8.98 27.66 -5.37
N LYS A 500 -9.76 26.84 -6.09
CA LYS A 500 -11.10 26.35 -5.68
C LYS A 500 -11.06 25.03 -4.92
N ALA A 501 -9.88 24.42 -4.74
CA ALA A 501 -9.76 23.20 -3.94
C ALA A 501 -10.21 23.46 -2.50
N LEU A 502 -10.77 22.45 -1.83
CA LEU A 502 -11.18 22.56 -0.44
C LEU A 502 -9.96 22.83 0.45
N PRO A 503 -10.00 23.79 1.39
CA PRO A 503 -8.90 24.09 2.29
C PRO A 503 -8.37 22.86 3.05
N SER A 504 -9.25 21.98 3.51
CA SER A 504 -8.87 20.75 4.21
C SER A 504 -8.06 19.80 3.32
N LYS A 505 -8.42 19.69 2.04
CA LYS A 505 -7.73 18.86 1.04
C LYS A 505 -6.39 19.47 0.65
N MET A 506 -6.35 20.78 0.43
CA MET A 506 -5.10 21.52 0.18
C MET A 506 -4.12 21.37 1.36
N LYS A 507 -4.63 21.43 2.60
CA LYS A 507 -3.83 21.21 3.80
C LYS A 507 -3.29 19.78 3.88
N GLN A 508 -4.07 18.76 3.53
CA GLN A 508 -3.58 17.38 3.46
C GLN A 508 -2.49 17.22 2.40
N PHE A 509 -2.74 17.67 1.17
CA PHE A 509 -1.75 17.60 0.09
C PHE A 509 -0.43 18.28 0.47
N LYS A 510 -0.48 19.47 1.09
CA LYS A 510 0.73 20.16 1.58
C LYS A 510 1.47 19.40 2.66
N ARG A 511 0.78 18.64 3.52
CA ARG A 511 1.42 17.76 4.51
C ARG A 511 2.16 16.61 3.83
N ASP A 512 1.48 15.92 2.92
CA ASP A 512 2.05 14.78 2.19
C ASP A 512 3.24 15.22 1.33
N LEU A 513 3.14 16.39 0.67
CA LEU A 513 4.25 17.02 -0.05
C LEU A 513 5.43 17.33 0.88
N GLY A 514 5.17 17.81 2.09
CA GLY A 514 6.18 18.07 3.11
C GLY A 514 6.90 16.79 3.56
N GLU A 515 6.16 15.70 3.76
CA GLU A 515 6.71 14.38 4.09
C GLU A 515 7.61 13.84 2.97
N VAL A 516 7.15 13.90 1.72
CA VAL A 516 7.98 13.50 0.56
C VAL A 516 9.25 14.33 0.48
N ARG A 517 9.17 15.64 0.68
CA ARG A 517 10.36 16.52 0.69
C ARG A 517 11.35 16.17 1.77
N ASP A 518 10.88 15.92 2.98
CA ASP A 518 11.73 15.56 4.12
C ASP A 518 12.46 14.23 3.85
N LEU A 519 11.71 13.21 3.46
CA LEU A 519 12.22 11.85 3.22
C LEU A 519 13.18 11.75 2.02
N THR A 520 13.05 12.67 1.07
CA THR A 520 13.89 12.71 -0.13
C THR A 520 15.13 13.62 0.01
N GLN A 521 15.30 14.33 1.13
CA GLN A 521 16.52 15.08 1.41
C GLN A 521 17.74 14.16 1.51
N LEU A 522 18.87 14.61 0.97
CA LEU A 522 20.12 13.84 0.98
C LEU A 522 20.61 13.53 2.40
N THR A 523 20.29 14.38 3.37
CA THR A 523 20.65 14.22 4.78
C THR A 523 19.72 13.30 5.56
N ASN A 524 18.58 12.88 5.00
CA ASN A 524 17.61 12.05 5.71
C ASN A 524 18.17 10.64 5.97
N GLU A 525 18.05 10.16 7.20
CA GLU A 525 18.59 8.87 7.65
C GLU A 525 17.60 7.71 7.48
N THR A 526 16.38 7.98 6.99
CA THR A 526 15.35 6.96 6.80
C THR A 526 15.63 6.14 5.55
N TYR A 527 15.81 4.82 5.72
CA TYR A 527 15.85 3.91 4.59
C TYR A 527 14.47 3.76 3.95
N LEU A 528 14.35 4.14 2.68
CA LEU A 528 13.18 3.87 1.85
C LEU A 528 13.54 2.80 0.82
N ASN A 529 12.91 1.64 0.93
CA ASN A 529 12.96 0.63 -0.13
C ASN A 529 12.01 1.01 -1.29
N TYR A 530 12.03 0.20 -2.36
CA TYR A 530 11.25 0.47 -3.57
C TYR A 530 9.76 0.65 -3.27
N LEU A 531 9.16 -0.27 -2.51
CA LEU A 531 7.74 -0.23 -2.15
C LEU A 531 7.39 0.99 -1.29
N GLY A 532 8.29 1.43 -0.41
CA GLY A 532 8.15 2.67 0.36
C GLY A 532 8.08 3.91 -0.55
N ILE A 533 8.95 4.00 -1.55
CA ILE A 533 8.95 5.09 -2.53
C ILE A 533 7.64 5.07 -3.35
N GLN A 534 7.21 3.90 -3.84
CA GLN A 534 5.93 3.76 -4.56
C GLN A 534 4.73 4.12 -3.68
N GLY A 535 4.78 3.79 -2.38
CA GLY A 535 3.76 4.17 -1.41
C GLY A 535 3.65 5.69 -1.23
N LEU A 536 4.78 6.39 -1.13
CA LEU A 536 4.84 7.85 -1.08
C LEU A 536 4.33 8.48 -2.37
N MET A 537 4.71 7.94 -3.53
CA MET A 537 4.21 8.37 -4.83
C MET A 537 2.69 8.24 -4.92
N ALA A 538 2.12 7.11 -4.50
CA ALA A 538 0.68 6.86 -4.51
C ALA A 538 -0.07 7.76 -3.52
N MET A 539 0.47 7.96 -2.32
CA MET A 539 -0.07 8.88 -1.31
C MET A 539 -0.16 10.30 -1.87
N LEU A 540 0.93 10.81 -2.45
CA LEU A 540 1.02 12.16 -2.98
C LEU A 540 0.06 12.38 -4.16
N ASN A 541 0.02 11.43 -5.10
CA ASN A 541 -0.93 11.46 -6.21
C ASN A 541 -2.38 11.40 -5.71
N GLY A 542 -2.67 10.56 -4.72
CA GLY A 542 -4.00 10.44 -4.13
C GLY A 542 -4.47 11.74 -3.48
N SER A 543 -3.62 12.41 -2.71
CA SER A 543 -3.98 13.68 -2.07
C SER A 543 -4.07 14.85 -3.06
N PHE A 544 -3.27 14.83 -4.13
CA PHE A 544 -3.41 15.77 -5.24
C PHE A 544 -4.73 15.59 -5.99
N LEU A 545 -5.10 14.36 -6.36
CA LEU A 545 -6.39 14.08 -7.02
C LEU A 545 -7.57 14.49 -6.13
N ALA A 546 -7.45 14.32 -4.82
CA ALA A 546 -8.45 14.74 -3.85
C ALA A 546 -8.68 16.26 -3.81
N LEU A 547 -7.81 17.09 -4.39
CA LEU A 547 -8.04 18.54 -4.53
C LEU A 547 -9.25 18.88 -5.42
N ASN A 548 -9.66 17.96 -6.31
CA ASN A 548 -10.86 18.07 -7.14
C ASN A 548 -12.14 17.59 -6.44
N THR A 549 -12.09 17.22 -5.16
CA THR A 549 -13.27 16.73 -4.44
C THR A 549 -14.32 17.84 -4.33
N PRO A 550 -15.57 17.61 -4.80
CA PRO A 550 -16.64 18.58 -4.65
C PRO A 550 -17.09 18.69 -3.19
N LEU A 551 -17.49 19.90 -2.79
CA LEU A 551 -18.07 20.13 -1.47
C LEU A 551 -19.51 19.60 -1.40
N ASP A 552 -19.80 18.79 -0.38
CA ASP A 552 -21.16 18.35 -0.06
C ASP A 552 -21.73 19.18 1.10
N PHE A 553 -22.53 20.18 0.76
CA PHE A 553 -23.17 21.08 1.72
C PHE A 553 -24.21 20.39 2.63
N SER A 554 -24.77 19.25 2.21
CA SER A 554 -25.86 18.59 2.96
C SER A 554 -25.45 18.19 4.38
N LYS A 555 -24.16 17.86 4.56
CA LYS A 555 -23.55 17.48 5.84
C LYS A 555 -23.51 18.62 6.85
N TYR A 556 -23.58 19.88 6.40
CA TYR A 556 -23.41 21.08 7.21
C TYR A 556 -24.73 21.77 7.58
N ILE A 557 -25.86 21.33 7.01
CA ILE A 557 -27.18 21.97 7.23
C ILE A 557 -27.52 22.01 8.72
N LYS A 558 -27.49 20.85 9.39
CA LYS A 558 -27.81 20.75 10.83
C LYS A 558 -26.89 21.58 11.72
N GLN A 559 -25.63 21.73 11.32
CA GLN A 559 -24.65 22.53 12.05
C GLN A 559 -24.93 24.04 11.88
N GLY A 560 -25.28 24.48 10.67
CA GLY A 560 -25.70 25.86 10.40
C GLY A 560 -27.02 26.24 11.08
N GLU A 561 -27.97 25.30 11.17
CA GLU A 561 -29.25 25.49 11.88
C GLU A 561 -29.06 25.78 13.39
N LYS A 562 -28.00 25.27 14.02
CA LYS A 562 -27.71 25.54 15.45
C LYS A 562 -27.47 27.03 15.73
N LEU A 563 -27.04 27.80 14.73
CA LEU A 563 -26.84 29.23 14.86
C LEU A 563 -28.16 30.02 14.86
N ASN A 564 -29.29 29.38 14.53
CA ASN A 564 -30.59 30.05 14.55
C ASN A 564 -31.05 30.26 15.99
N SER A 565 -31.49 31.48 16.28
CA SER A 565 -31.92 31.89 17.62
C SER A 565 -33.03 32.92 17.53
N TYR A 566 -34.01 32.79 18.42
CA TYR A 566 -35.04 33.80 18.67
C TYR A 566 -35.23 33.92 20.17
N ASP A 567 -34.85 35.07 20.69
CA ASP A 567 -34.89 35.36 22.11
C ASP A 567 -35.22 36.84 22.30
N THR A 568 -36.37 37.08 22.95
CA THR A 568 -36.91 38.40 23.25
C THR A 568 -37.09 38.62 24.75
N ASP A 569 -36.64 37.67 25.58
CA ASP A 569 -37.01 37.59 27.00
C ASP A 569 -36.53 38.79 27.80
N ILE A 570 -35.35 39.31 27.46
CA ILE A 570 -34.74 40.45 28.14
C ILE A 570 -35.61 41.72 28.11
N LEU A 571 -36.56 41.84 27.18
CA LEU A 571 -37.50 42.95 27.17
C LEU A 571 -38.54 42.87 28.29
N TYR A 572 -38.80 41.65 28.79
CA TYR A 572 -39.85 41.33 29.76
C TYR A 572 -39.32 41.13 31.17
N SER A 573 -37.99 41.04 31.33
CA SER A 573 -37.34 41.24 32.63
C SER A 573 -37.72 42.61 33.21
N THR A 574 -37.79 42.72 34.54
CA THR A 574 -38.25 43.93 35.21
C THR A 574 -37.46 45.20 34.85
N TYR A 575 -38.16 46.34 34.78
CA TYR A 575 -37.57 47.69 34.61
C TYR A 575 -37.19 48.35 35.95
N ASN A 576 -37.09 47.56 37.03
CA ASN A 576 -36.53 48.01 38.31
C ASN A 576 -35.06 48.42 38.13
N LYS A 577 -34.56 49.29 39.02
CA LYS A 577 -33.26 49.96 38.85
C LYS A 577 -32.11 48.97 38.70
N VAL A 578 -32.15 47.85 39.41
CA VAL A 578 -31.24 46.71 39.23
C VAL A 578 -32.05 45.42 39.13
N PHE A 579 -31.65 44.53 38.22
CA PHE A 579 -32.16 43.16 38.19
C PHE A 579 -31.03 42.15 37.96
N VAL A 580 -31.25 40.97 38.53
CA VAL A 580 -30.47 39.75 38.31
C VAL A 580 -31.45 38.62 38.04
N GLU A 581 -31.28 37.94 36.92
CA GLU A 581 -32.06 36.75 36.58
C GLU A 581 -31.12 35.58 36.38
N TYR A 582 -31.50 34.45 36.96
CA TYR A 582 -30.83 33.16 36.73
C TYR A 582 -31.86 32.18 36.19
N ASP A 583 -31.58 31.59 35.04
CA ASP A 583 -32.41 30.53 34.47
C ASP A 583 -31.61 29.26 34.28
N SER A 584 -32.29 28.12 34.45
CA SER A 584 -31.81 26.82 34.01
C SER A 584 -32.68 26.34 32.86
N VAL A 585 -32.15 26.43 31.64
CA VAL A 585 -32.81 25.90 30.44
C VAL A 585 -32.54 24.40 30.33
N ILE A 586 -33.60 23.62 30.16
CA ILE A 586 -33.56 22.18 29.93
C ILE A 586 -33.96 21.93 28.47
N LYS A 587 -32.99 21.48 27.66
CA LYS A 587 -33.20 21.07 26.26
C LYS A 587 -32.52 19.71 26.03
N ASN A 588 -33.25 18.71 25.53
CA ASN A 588 -32.72 17.35 25.30
C ASN A 588 -31.97 16.76 26.51
N SER A 589 -32.56 16.91 27.72
CA SER A 589 -31.96 16.43 28.98
C SER A 589 -30.61 17.09 29.34
N GLN A 590 -30.28 18.23 28.73
CA GLN A 590 -29.10 19.03 29.08
C GLN A 590 -29.52 20.33 29.76
N HIS A 591 -28.89 20.60 30.91
CA HIS A 591 -29.06 21.84 31.68
C HIS A 591 -28.13 22.92 31.14
N ARG A 592 -28.65 24.11 30.84
CA ARG A 592 -27.88 25.28 30.38
C ARG A 592 -28.19 26.47 31.29
N PRO A 593 -27.31 26.80 32.24
CA PRO A 593 -27.50 27.95 33.10
C PRO A 593 -27.29 29.24 32.30
N THR A 594 -28.24 30.17 32.41
CA THR A 594 -28.14 31.53 31.89
C THR A 594 -28.21 32.52 33.05
N ILE A 595 -27.47 33.62 32.93
CA ILE A 595 -27.50 34.74 33.86
C ILE A 595 -27.76 36.01 33.05
N ALA A 596 -28.75 36.79 33.45
CA ALA A 596 -28.97 38.14 32.94
C ALA A 596 -28.84 39.16 34.06
N LEU A 597 -28.15 40.26 33.79
CA LEU A 597 -27.92 41.36 34.71
C LEU A 597 -28.31 42.65 34.00
N GLY A 598 -28.97 43.58 34.70
CA GLY A 598 -29.25 44.87 34.09
C GLY A 598 -29.45 46.01 35.06
N LEU A 599 -29.22 47.21 34.53
CA LEU A 599 -29.34 48.49 35.21
C LEU A 599 -30.31 49.37 34.42
N ASN A 600 -31.37 49.82 35.07
CA ASN A 600 -32.40 50.67 34.45
C ASN A 600 -32.47 52.04 35.14
N THR A 601 -32.83 53.06 34.36
CA THR A 601 -33.12 54.41 34.83
C THR A 601 -34.42 54.92 34.20
N ARG A 602 -35.07 55.85 34.90
CA ARG A 602 -36.24 56.58 34.38
C ARG A 602 -35.75 57.88 33.76
N LEU A 603 -36.00 58.07 32.47
CA LEU A 603 -35.60 59.26 31.71
C LEU A 603 -36.67 60.36 31.80
N THR A 604 -37.94 59.97 31.76
CA THR A 604 -39.11 60.83 31.94
C THR A 604 -40.21 60.03 32.66
N ASP A 605 -41.32 60.66 33.03
CA ASP A 605 -42.46 59.95 33.60
C ASP A 605 -43.04 58.87 32.67
N GLN A 606 -42.76 58.98 31.37
CA GLN A 606 -43.25 58.07 30.33
C GLN A 606 -42.16 57.15 29.79
N THR A 607 -40.87 57.38 30.07
CA THR A 607 -39.75 56.66 29.44
C THR A 607 -38.78 56.07 30.45
N GLN A 608 -38.48 54.78 30.31
CA GLN A 608 -37.41 54.08 31.00
C GLN A 608 -36.40 53.53 30.01
N ALA A 609 -35.13 53.48 30.38
CA ALA A 609 -34.07 52.90 29.59
C ALA A 609 -33.06 52.17 30.48
N GLY A 610 -32.36 51.20 29.93
CA GLY A 610 -31.38 50.44 30.68
C GLY A 610 -30.35 49.74 29.80
N VAL A 611 -29.30 49.28 30.46
CA VAL A 611 -28.26 48.42 29.88
C VAL A 611 -28.37 47.03 30.51
N PHE A 612 -28.00 46.02 29.75
CA PHE A 612 -28.00 44.64 30.24
C PHE A 612 -26.84 43.83 29.69
N TYR A 613 -26.53 42.75 30.40
CA TYR A 613 -25.59 41.71 30.01
C TYR A 613 -26.24 40.34 30.24
N GLU A 614 -26.06 39.43 29.29
CA GLU A 614 -26.54 38.04 29.34
C GLU A 614 -25.38 37.09 29.08
N HIS A 615 -25.30 36.02 29.86
CA HIS A 615 -24.30 34.97 29.72
C HIS A 615 -24.94 33.59 29.80
N GLU A 616 -24.62 32.72 28.84
CA GLU A 616 -24.97 31.29 28.84
C GLU A 616 -23.68 30.46 28.81
N ASN A 617 -23.57 29.50 29.73
CA ASN A 617 -22.39 28.64 29.84
C ASN A 617 -22.72 27.16 29.54
N LYS A 618 -21.78 26.47 28.86
CA LYS A 618 -21.67 25.02 28.48
C LYS A 618 -21.40 24.83 26.97
N LYS A 619 -22.02 23.82 26.32
CA LYS A 619 -21.81 23.38 24.91
C LYS A 619 -22.20 24.44 23.86
N GLN A 620 -22.78 25.54 24.33
CA GLN A 620 -23.04 26.77 23.61
C GLN A 620 -22.65 27.89 24.56
N LYS A 621 -21.62 28.66 24.20
CA LYS A 621 -21.20 29.83 24.96
C LYS A 621 -21.83 31.06 24.32
N VAL A 622 -22.75 31.69 25.03
CA VAL A 622 -23.40 32.92 24.59
C VAL A 622 -22.99 34.05 25.51
N ASP A 623 -22.57 35.16 24.90
CA ASP A 623 -22.31 36.40 25.59
C ASP A 623 -23.07 37.50 24.85
N ALA A 624 -23.92 38.23 25.55
CA ALA A 624 -24.66 39.33 24.97
C ALA A 624 -24.65 40.57 25.86
N PHE A 625 -24.60 41.74 25.24
CA PHE A 625 -24.78 43.01 25.92
C PHE A 625 -25.68 43.89 25.07
N GLY A 626 -26.45 44.76 25.71
CA GLY A 626 -27.41 45.57 24.98
C GLY A 626 -27.98 46.72 25.77
N VAL A 627 -28.79 47.49 25.06
CA VAL A 627 -29.61 48.57 25.59
C VAL A 627 -31.07 48.23 25.38
N ARG A 628 -31.93 48.62 26.31
CA ARG A 628 -33.38 48.47 26.23
C ARG A 628 -34.08 49.74 26.65
N ALA A 629 -35.27 49.98 26.11
CA ALA A 629 -36.10 51.12 26.46
C ALA A 629 -37.58 50.75 26.44
N GLN A 630 -38.36 51.42 27.28
CA GLN A 630 -39.80 51.32 27.35
C GLN A 630 -40.41 52.72 27.43
N TYR A 631 -41.39 52.99 26.58
CA TYR A 631 -42.17 54.20 26.54
C TYR A 631 -43.64 53.85 26.78
N THR A 632 -44.28 54.51 27.74
CA THR A 632 -45.67 54.30 28.11
C THR A 632 -46.44 55.60 28.00
N LYS A 633 -47.52 55.60 27.20
CA LYS A 633 -48.44 56.73 27.07
C LYS A 633 -49.87 56.23 27.12
N GLU A 634 -50.60 56.67 28.14
CA GLU A 634 -51.94 56.16 28.45
C GLU A 634 -51.90 54.63 28.57
N ASP A 635 -52.71 53.93 27.78
CA ASP A 635 -52.76 52.48 27.74
C ASP A 635 -51.75 51.84 26.76
N ASN A 636 -50.93 52.63 26.07
CA ASN A 636 -50.03 52.15 25.03
C ASN A 636 -48.60 52.03 25.55
N VAL A 637 -47.98 50.87 25.30
CA VAL A 637 -46.60 50.56 25.70
C VAL A 637 -45.80 50.21 24.44
N LEU A 638 -44.72 50.96 24.21
CA LEU A 638 -43.72 50.67 23.19
C LEU A 638 -42.42 50.30 23.88
N ALA A 639 -41.90 49.11 23.63
CA ALA A 639 -40.66 48.64 24.24
C ALA A 639 -39.71 48.08 23.17
N ALA A 640 -38.41 48.33 23.30
CA ALA A 640 -37.42 47.88 22.35
C ALA A 640 -36.09 47.53 23.00
N PHE A 641 -35.30 46.67 22.36
CA PHE A 641 -33.89 46.48 22.69
C PHE A 641 -33.01 46.42 21.45
N LEU A 642 -31.75 46.79 21.63
CA LEU A 642 -30.65 46.55 20.70
C LEU A 642 -29.58 45.74 21.44
N ARG A 643 -29.22 44.57 20.91
CA ARG A 643 -28.33 43.59 21.56
C ARG A 643 -27.22 43.17 20.61
N TYR A 644 -25.98 43.24 21.07
CA TYR A 644 -24.88 42.52 20.45
C TYR A 644 -24.71 41.17 21.13
N ARG A 645 -24.75 40.08 20.37
CA ARG A 645 -24.70 38.71 20.89
C ARG A 645 -23.68 37.88 20.15
N THR A 646 -22.82 37.20 20.89
CA THR A 646 -21.87 36.22 20.34
C THR A 646 -22.27 34.81 20.71
N VAL A 647 -22.10 33.87 19.80
CA VAL A 647 -22.44 32.45 20.01
C VAL A 647 -21.29 31.58 19.54
N LYS A 648 -20.85 30.66 20.40
CA LYS A 648 -19.83 29.65 20.08
C LYS A 648 -20.35 28.25 20.43
N HIS A 649 -20.47 27.39 19.43
CA HIS A 649 -20.71 25.95 19.61
C HIS A 649 -19.40 25.18 19.57
N ASP A 650 -19.35 24.04 20.28
CA ASP A 650 -18.16 23.18 20.34
C ASP A 650 -17.77 22.60 18.97
N ASP A 651 -18.75 22.36 18.10
CA ASP A 651 -18.54 21.77 16.79
C ASP A 651 -18.35 22.81 15.66
N VAL A 652 -18.35 24.11 15.95
CA VAL A 652 -18.18 25.19 14.96
C VAL A 652 -16.83 25.86 15.18
N ILE A 653 -16.02 26.11 14.15
CA ILE A 653 -14.68 26.71 14.30
C ILE A 653 -14.72 28.20 14.69
N ASP A 654 -15.59 29.00 14.09
CA ASP A 654 -15.69 30.42 14.41
C ASP A 654 -16.67 30.72 15.56
N ARG A 655 -16.55 31.92 16.14
CA ARG A 655 -17.59 32.51 16.98
C ARG A 655 -18.52 33.32 16.07
N ASN A 656 -19.83 33.08 16.17
CA ASN A 656 -20.83 33.80 15.42
C ASN A 656 -21.19 35.10 16.14
N HIS A 657 -21.19 36.22 15.43
CA HIS A 657 -21.50 37.54 15.99
C HIS A 657 -22.82 38.04 15.42
N ASN A 658 -23.70 38.56 16.27
CA ASN A 658 -25.06 38.97 15.91
C ASN A 658 -25.36 40.36 16.47
N VAL A 659 -26.13 41.14 15.72
CA VAL A 659 -26.78 42.35 16.21
C VAL A 659 -28.28 42.12 16.11
N ASP A 660 -28.93 41.98 17.26
CA ASP A 660 -30.37 41.74 17.40
C ASP A 660 -31.08 43.07 17.74
N LEU A 661 -32.21 43.33 17.09
CA LEU A 661 -33.12 44.44 17.37
C LEU A 661 -34.52 43.87 17.53
N TYR A 662 -35.20 44.23 18.61
CA TYR A 662 -36.59 43.87 18.83
C TYR A 662 -37.39 45.11 19.21
N ILE A 663 -38.58 45.25 18.63
CA ILE A 663 -39.54 46.31 18.93
C ILE A 663 -40.88 45.64 19.19
N ASN A 664 -41.53 46.02 20.30
CA ASN A 664 -42.79 45.49 20.76
C ASN A 664 -43.77 46.63 21.07
N TYR A 665 -44.98 46.52 20.54
CA TYR A 665 -46.09 47.41 20.88
C TYR A 665 -47.19 46.59 21.57
N ALA A 666 -47.61 47.03 22.76
CA ALA A 666 -48.67 46.42 23.52
C ALA A 666 -49.71 47.48 23.92
N LYS A 667 -50.98 47.09 23.94
CA LYS A 667 -52.08 47.93 24.44
C LYS A 667 -52.65 47.33 25.71
N ASN A 668 -52.49 48.00 26.84
CA ASN A 668 -53.05 47.57 28.11
C ASN A 668 -54.57 47.75 28.11
N VAL A 669 -55.29 46.71 28.51
CA VAL A 669 -56.74 46.74 28.72
C VAL A 669 -56.98 46.27 30.15
N ASN A 670 -57.29 47.21 31.05
CA ASN A 670 -57.63 46.90 32.42
C ASN A 670 -59.07 46.38 32.48
N ILE A 671 -59.25 45.12 32.83
CA ILE A 671 -60.57 44.48 32.96
C ILE A 671 -61.18 44.84 34.31
N ASP A 672 -60.35 44.82 35.36
CA ASP A 672 -60.68 45.29 36.70
C ASP A 672 -59.40 45.78 37.42
N SER A 673 -59.46 46.01 38.73
CA SER A 673 -58.33 46.47 39.55
C SER A 673 -57.20 45.45 39.70
N HIS A 674 -57.43 44.19 39.32
CA HIS A 674 -56.52 43.06 39.49
C HIS A 674 -56.04 42.50 38.15
N LEU A 675 -56.84 42.54 37.08
CA LEU A 675 -56.56 41.91 35.80
C LEU A 675 -56.30 42.93 34.68
N THR A 676 -55.12 42.85 34.07
CA THR A 676 -54.76 43.57 32.84
C THR A 676 -54.50 42.57 31.72
N LEU A 677 -55.12 42.81 30.56
CA LEU A 677 -54.86 42.09 29.31
C LEU A 677 -54.13 43.01 28.34
N SER A 678 -52.96 42.60 27.88
CA SER A 678 -52.16 43.41 26.95
C SER A 678 -51.86 42.61 25.68
N PRO A 679 -52.76 42.63 24.67
CA PRO A 679 -52.42 42.14 23.34
C PRO A 679 -51.23 42.92 22.80
N PHE A 680 -50.28 42.21 22.18
CA PHE A 680 -49.09 42.82 21.62
C PHE A 680 -48.74 42.29 20.24
N VAL A 681 -48.03 43.13 19.51
CA VAL A 681 -47.36 42.78 18.25
C VAL A 681 -45.90 43.23 18.35
N GLY A 682 -44.98 42.41 17.86
CA GLY A 682 -43.57 42.73 17.82
C GLY A 682 -42.89 42.34 16.53
N ALA A 683 -41.73 42.96 16.31
CA ALA A 683 -40.86 42.74 15.17
C ALA A 683 -39.43 42.56 15.67
N TYR A 684 -38.83 41.43 15.28
CA TYR A 684 -37.46 41.05 15.62
C TYR A 684 -36.62 40.98 14.35
N THR A 685 -35.40 41.50 14.42
CA THR A 685 -34.40 41.28 13.38
C THR A 685 -33.04 40.97 13.98
N SER A 686 -32.28 40.10 13.34
CA SER A 686 -30.93 39.75 13.76
C SER A 686 -30.00 39.69 12.55
N LEU A 687 -28.94 40.50 12.57
CA LEU A 687 -27.90 40.49 11.55
C LEU A 687 -26.69 39.70 12.04
N SER A 688 -26.41 38.56 11.42
CA SER A 688 -25.28 37.70 11.82
C SER A 688 -24.07 37.87 10.91
N SER A 689 -22.87 37.77 11.46
CA SER A 689 -21.61 37.74 10.71
C SER A 689 -21.46 36.46 9.88
N ARG A 690 -20.55 36.50 8.90
CA ARG A 690 -20.04 35.27 8.29
C ARG A 690 -19.31 34.44 9.35
N THR A 691 -19.51 33.12 9.35
CA THR A 691 -18.99 32.22 10.39
C THR A 691 -18.53 30.92 9.76
N LEU A 692 -17.26 30.55 9.91
CA LEU A 692 -16.75 29.24 9.52
C LEU A 692 -17.33 28.15 10.42
N LEU A 693 -17.99 27.18 9.80
CA LEU A 693 -18.43 25.95 10.45
C LEU A 693 -17.24 25.02 10.66
N ASP A 694 -16.43 24.86 9.62
CA ASP A 694 -15.16 24.16 9.64
C ASP A 694 -14.14 24.80 8.68
N GLU A 695 -13.06 24.09 8.34
CA GLU A 695 -12.03 24.59 7.43
C GLU A 695 -12.58 24.81 5.99
N ASP A 696 -13.65 24.13 5.59
CA ASP A 696 -14.16 24.09 4.22
C ASP A 696 -15.44 24.90 4.00
N VAL A 697 -16.24 25.14 5.04
CA VAL A 697 -17.59 25.71 4.92
C VAL A 697 -17.82 26.87 5.86
N ALA A 698 -18.48 27.92 5.35
CA ALA A 698 -18.99 29.04 6.14
C ALA A 698 -20.50 29.19 5.99
N VAL A 699 -21.16 29.64 7.06
CA VAL A 699 -22.45 30.32 6.97
C VAL A 699 -22.19 31.78 6.58
N ASN A 700 -22.81 32.23 5.50
CA ASN A 700 -22.71 33.61 5.04
C ASN A 700 -23.42 34.58 5.99
N LYS A 701 -23.06 35.86 5.90
CA LYS A 701 -23.80 36.95 6.56
C LYS A 701 -25.29 36.82 6.22
N ARG A 702 -26.16 36.81 7.23
CA ARG A 702 -27.61 36.64 7.07
C ARG A 702 -28.40 37.60 7.93
N LEU A 703 -29.62 37.85 7.49
CA LEU A 703 -30.61 38.66 8.18
C LEU A 703 -31.78 37.74 8.55
N VAL A 704 -31.97 37.53 9.85
CA VAL A 704 -33.14 36.84 10.39
C VAL A 704 -34.21 37.89 10.69
N MET A 705 -35.45 37.57 10.35
CA MET A 705 -36.61 38.42 10.63
C MET A 705 -37.68 37.57 11.31
N ALA A 706 -38.33 38.12 12.33
CA ALA A 706 -39.54 37.54 12.88
C ALA A 706 -40.59 38.61 13.18
N GLY A 707 -41.86 38.24 13.02
CA GLY A 707 -42.99 38.97 13.58
C GLY A 707 -43.66 38.09 14.62
N ASP A 708 -43.98 38.66 15.79
CA ASP A 708 -44.66 37.94 16.85
C ASP A 708 -45.93 38.64 17.31
N VAL A 709 -46.89 37.82 17.71
CA VAL A 709 -48.14 38.27 18.32
C VAL A 709 -48.37 37.46 19.58
N GLY A 710 -49.00 38.09 20.57
CA GLY A 710 -49.35 37.39 21.79
C GLY A 710 -50.23 38.23 22.69
N LEU A 711 -50.47 37.67 23.87
CA LEU A 711 -51.27 38.28 24.91
C LEU A 711 -50.49 38.20 26.21
N ASP A 712 -50.29 39.33 26.87
CA ASP A 712 -49.75 39.37 28.23
C ASP A 712 -50.93 39.51 29.20
N ILE A 713 -51.11 38.50 30.05
CA ILE A 713 -52.17 38.44 31.06
C ILE A 713 -51.50 38.68 32.41
N ARG A 714 -51.79 39.82 33.04
CA ARG A 714 -51.24 40.15 34.36
C ARG A 714 -52.35 40.19 35.39
N TYR A 715 -52.16 39.46 36.48
CA TYR A 715 -53.06 39.43 37.62
C TYR A 715 -52.33 39.87 38.89
N ARG A 716 -52.83 40.92 39.55
CA ARG A 716 -52.24 41.51 40.75
C ARG A 716 -53.10 41.25 41.98
N LEU A 717 -52.55 40.53 42.95
CA LEU A 717 -53.12 40.23 44.26
C LEU A 717 -52.22 40.83 45.34
N ALA A 718 -52.55 42.04 45.81
CA ALA A 718 -51.75 42.77 46.81
C ALA A 718 -50.27 42.89 46.41
N ASP A 719 -49.39 42.16 47.11
CA ASP A 719 -47.94 42.13 46.92
C ASP A 719 -47.48 41.05 45.91
N ILE A 720 -48.39 40.30 45.29
CA ILE A 720 -48.10 39.24 44.33
C ILE A 720 -48.60 39.63 42.93
N SER A 721 -47.74 39.50 41.93
CA SER A 721 -48.06 39.67 40.51
C SER A 721 -47.83 38.36 39.76
N VAL A 722 -48.87 37.84 39.14
CA VAL A 722 -48.81 36.67 38.25
C VAL A 722 -48.88 37.15 36.80
N SER A 723 -47.97 36.69 35.95
CA SER A 723 -47.98 36.96 34.51
C SER A 723 -48.09 35.66 33.72
N ILE A 724 -48.95 35.63 32.71
CA ILE A 724 -49.08 34.53 31.76
C ILE A 724 -49.02 35.13 30.36
N ARG A 725 -48.04 34.70 29.57
CA ARG A 725 -47.75 35.27 28.26
C ARG A 725 -47.56 34.20 27.19
N PRO A 726 -48.65 33.75 26.55
CA PRO A 726 -48.58 33.02 25.30
C PRO A 726 -48.20 33.92 24.13
N ASN A 727 -47.29 33.46 23.28
CA ASN A 727 -46.96 34.14 22.02
C ASN A 727 -46.60 33.16 20.90
N ILE A 728 -46.84 33.62 19.67
CA ILE A 728 -46.49 32.92 18.44
C ILE A 728 -45.64 33.87 17.60
N ALA A 729 -44.46 33.42 17.20
CA ALA A 729 -43.58 34.16 16.28
C ALA A 729 -43.43 33.41 14.96
N PHE A 730 -43.54 34.13 13.84
CA PHE A 730 -43.25 33.63 12.51
C PHE A 730 -41.88 34.14 12.09
N ILE A 731 -40.95 33.22 11.83
CA ILE A 731 -39.53 33.53 11.65
C ILE A 731 -39.08 33.11 10.26
N LYS A 732 -38.37 34.00 9.57
CA LYS A 732 -37.60 33.72 8.36
C LYS A 732 -36.12 33.66 8.72
N ASP A 733 -35.60 32.45 8.87
CA ASP A 733 -34.25 32.14 9.38
C ASP A 733 -33.40 31.32 8.41
N GLY A 734 -33.75 31.36 7.12
CA GLY A 734 -32.94 30.76 6.06
C GLY A 734 -31.52 31.35 6.02
N PHE A 735 -30.57 30.55 5.56
CA PHE A 735 -29.17 30.93 5.47
C PHE A 735 -28.52 30.37 4.22
N THR A 736 -27.37 30.92 3.86
CA THR A 736 -26.57 30.44 2.72
C THR A 736 -25.26 29.88 3.26
N LEU A 737 -24.94 28.65 2.88
CA LEU A 737 -23.62 28.09 3.04
C LEU A 737 -22.75 28.50 1.85
N SER A 738 -21.49 28.80 2.08
CA SER A 738 -20.49 28.94 1.02
C SER A 738 -19.23 28.15 1.35
N GLN A 739 -18.51 27.76 0.32
CA GLN A 739 -17.17 27.23 0.49
C GLN A 739 -16.25 28.32 1.09
N ALA A 740 -15.42 27.94 2.06
CA ALA A 740 -14.65 28.87 2.88
C ALA A 740 -13.73 29.79 2.06
N ASN A 741 -13.09 29.26 1.02
CA ASN A 741 -12.15 29.96 0.12
C ASN A 741 -12.74 30.30 -1.27
N TYR A 742 -13.97 29.92 -1.57
CA TYR A 742 -14.61 30.21 -2.86
C TYR A 742 -16.09 30.55 -2.66
N GLN A 743 -16.35 31.83 -2.40
CA GLN A 743 -17.66 32.29 -1.97
C GLN A 743 -18.75 32.11 -3.02
N ASP A 744 -18.43 31.95 -4.30
CA ASP A 744 -19.43 31.72 -5.36
C ASP A 744 -20.00 30.30 -5.35
N ASN A 745 -19.29 29.33 -4.76
CA ASN A 745 -19.83 28.00 -4.52
C ASN A 745 -20.73 28.06 -3.28
N GLN A 746 -22.05 28.14 -3.51
CA GLN A 746 -23.04 28.38 -2.47
C GLN A 746 -24.16 27.37 -2.50
N TYR A 747 -24.75 27.16 -1.33
CA TYR A 747 -25.98 26.39 -1.15
C TYR A 747 -26.95 27.17 -0.27
N LYS A 748 -28.09 27.57 -0.84
CA LYS A 748 -29.09 28.39 -0.17
C LYS A 748 -30.15 27.52 0.48
N ILE A 749 -30.30 27.66 1.78
CA ILE A 749 -31.30 26.97 2.58
C ILE A 749 -32.43 27.95 2.87
N LYS A 750 -33.59 27.71 2.28
CA LYS A 750 -34.81 28.45 2.62
C LYS A 750 -35.40 27.83 3.88
N SER A 751 -35.63 28.65 4.89
CA SER A 751 -36.21 28.22 6.15
C SER A 751 -37.23 29.25 6.63
N THR A 752 -38.39 28.76 7.04
CA THR A 752 -39.44 29.51 7.72
C THR A 752 -39.94 28.66 8.86
N ASN A 753 -39.84 29.19 10.07
CA ASN A 753 -40.19 28.50 11.30
C ASN A 753 -41.25 29.26 12.08
N MET A 754 -41.91 28.54 12.97
CA MET A 754 -42.85 29.12 13.92
C MET A 754 -42.36 28.79 15.32
N VAL A 755 -42.31 29.80 16.19
CA VAL A 755 -41.95 29.65 17.59
C VAL A 755 -43.20 29.82 18.42
N TYR A 756 -43.51 28.80 19.21
CA TYR A 756 -44.52 28.89 20.25
C TYR A 756 -43.82 29.08 21.58
N ALA A 757 -44.24 30.07 22.35
CA ALA A 757 -43.76 30.22 23.71
C ALA A 757 -44.91 30.53 24.67
N LEU A 758 -44.79 29.98 25.88
CA LEU A 758 -45.64 30.28 27.03
C LEU A 758 -44.71 30.63 28.18
N ASN A 759 -44.77 31.89 28.62
CA ASN A 759 -44.06 32.35 29.80
C ASN A 759 -45.05 32.50 30.94
N VAL A 760 -44.72 31.95 32.10
CA VAL A 760 -45.48 32.10 33.35
C VAL A 760 -44.55 32.67 34.40
N GLY A 761 -44.87 33.82 34.94
CA GLY A 761 -44.12 34.48 36.00
C GLY A 761 -44.97 34.64 37.26
N VAL A 762 -44.35 34.49 38.42
CA VAL A 762 -44.92 34.88 39.71
C VAL A 762 -43.87 35.72 40.42
N GLU A 763 -44.20 36.97 40.71
CA GLU A 763 -43.32 37.90 41.42
C GLU A 763 -44.01 38.32 42.72
N LYS A 764 -43.26 38.29 43.82
CA LYS A 764 -43.70 38.80 45.12
C LYS A 764 -42.84 39.98 45.54
N GLN A 765 -43.49 41.08 45.88
CA GLN A 765 -42.86 42.25 46.44
C GLN A 765 -42.75 42.09 47.95
N PHE A 766 -41.52 41.96 48.47
CA PHE A 766 -41.28 41.75 49.90
C PHE A 766 -41.17 43.08 50.67
N THR A 767 -40.63 44.10 50.01
CA THR A 767 -40.56 45.48 50.52
C THR A 767 -40.76 46.45 49.35
N PRO A 768 -40.96 47.76 49.60
CA PRO A 768 -40.98 48.75 48.53
C PRO A 768 -39.74 48.72 47.63
N HIS A 769 -38.62 48.17 48.13
CA HIS A 769 -37.32 48.17 47.47
C HIS A 769 -36.90 46.81 46.91
N LEU A 770 -37.54 45.70 47.28
CA LEU A 770 -37.10 44.35 46.95
C LEU A 770 -38.24 43.48 46.44
N ALA A 771 -38.07 42.92 45.25
CA ALA A 771 -38.96 41.91 44.67
C ALA A 771 -38.19 40.66 44.28
N LEU A 772 -38.79 39.50 44.54
CA LEU A 772 -38.29 38.20 44.15
C LEU A 772 -39.39 37.50 43.37
N GLY A 773 -39.04 36.93 42.23
CA GLY A 773 -39.96 36.14 41.43
C GLY A 773 -39.36 34.84 40.94
N SER A 774 -40.25 34.02 40.41
CA SER A 774 -39.96 32.79 39.70
C SER A 774 -40.61 32.85 38.33
N LYS A 775 -39.91 32.36 37.31
CA LYS A 775 -40.45 32.24 35.96
C LYS A 775 -40.30 30.83 35.42
N MET A 776 -41.30 30.39 34.65
CA MET A 776 -41.27 29.18 33.84
C MET A 776 -41.52 29.57 32.39
N LYS A 777 -40.67 29.11 31.50
CA LYS A 777 -40.83 29.29 30.06
C LYS A 777 -40.90 27.94 29.37
N LEU A 778 -41.94 27.74 28.57
CA LEU A 778 -42.06 26.63 27.63
C LEU A 778 -41.93 27.20 26.22
N GLN A 779 -40.91 26.79 25.47
CA GLN A 779 -40.69 27.27 24.11
C GLN A 779 -40.47 26.09 23.15
N LYS A 780 -41.00 26.18 21.94
CA LYS A 780 -40.71 25.25 20.85
C LYS A 780 -40.40 26.00 19.57
N TYR A 781 -39.17 25.84 19.06
CA TYR A 781 -38.70 26.48 17.83
C TYR A 781 -38.89 25.53 16.64
N GLY A 782 -39.94 25.72 15.84
CA GLY A 782 -40.24 24.88 14.68
C GLY A 782 -40.33 23.40 15.03
N SER A 783 -39.55 22.57 14.32
CA SER A 783 -39.44 21.11 14.55
C SER A 783 -38.41 20.73 15.61
N GLN A 784 -37.72 21.69 16.23
CA GLN A 784 -36.74 21.41 17.28
C GLN A 784 -37.41 20.88 18.56
N ALA A 785 -36.60 20.28 19.42
CA ALA A 785 -37.03 19.85 20.74
C ALA A 785 -37.52 21.03 21.59
N SER A 786 -38.57 20.80 22.39
CA SER A 786 -39.08 21.77 23.34
C SER A 786 -38.03 22.12 24.39
N GLU A 787 -38.03 23.39 24.77
CA GLU A 787 -37.19 23.98 25.81
C GLU A 787 -38.08 24.31 27.00
N VAL A 788 -37.66 23.86 28.18
CA VAL A 788 -38.27 24.23 29.46
C VAL A 788 -37.25 25.01 30.25
N SER A 789 -37.54 26.26 30.57
CA SER A 789 -36.66 27.09 31.41
C SER A 789 -37.34 27.36 32.73
N LEU A 790 -36.60 27.15 33.81
CA LEU A 790 -37.03 27.50 35.17
C LEU A 790 -36.06 28.54 35.72
N GLY A 791 -36.63 29.62 36.22
CA GLY A 791 -35.92 30.84 36.51
C GLY A 791 -36.27 31.44 37.85
N VAL A 792 -35.31 32.17 38.42
CA VAL A 792 -35.50 33.04 39.57
C VAL A 792 -34.99 34.43 39.21
N ASN A 793 -35.80 35.45 39.46
CA ASN A 793 -35.43 36.85 39.26
C ASN A 793 -35.42 37.61 40.59
N LEU A 794 -34.34 38.33 40.85
CA LEU A 794 -34.20 39.24 41.97
C LEU A 794 -34.12 40.66 41.42
N SER A 795 -34.89 41.58 41.98
CA SER A 795 -34.82 42.98 41.57
C SER A 795 -34.89 43.94 42.75
N TYR A 796 -34.17 45.05 42.60
CA TYR A 796 -33.99 46.04 43.63
C TYR A 796 -34.27 47.45 43.11
N HIS A 797 -34.99 48.22 43.91
CA HIS A 797 -35.35 49.61 43.66
C HIS A 797 -34.90 50.44 44.87
N TRP A 798 -33.75 51.13 44.77
CA TRP A 798 -33.29 52.01 45.85
C TRP A 798 -34.16 53.23 46.05
#